data_AF-A0AB74Q6F1-F1
#
_entry.id   AF-A0AB74Q6F1-F1
#
_cell.length_a   1.000
_cell.length_b   1.000
_cell.length_c   1.000
_cell.angle_alpha   90.00
_cell.angle_beta   90.00
_cell.angle_gamma   90.00
#
_symmetry.space_group_name_H-M   'P 1'
#
loop_
_entity.id
_entity.type
_entity.pdbx_description
1 polymer ?
#
loop_
_entity_poly.entity_id
_entity_poly.type
_entity_poly.pdbx_seq_one_letter_code
_entity_poly.pdbx_strand_id
1 'polypeptide(L)'
;MKKTKVHVVPHSHWDREWYFTTSRSKIYLMKDFQDILDILEEKEDFKYFTMDAQASLLDDYLKWRPQDEYRIRDLVQRRRLVIGPWYTQTDQLVISGESIIRNLYYGIDRCNEFGEPMRVGYVPDSFGQSAQMPQIYRGFGIDSSLFWRGVSDDMVDTTEFIWKGSDGSKVLAVQIPFGYYYGGNIPEDDSDLKEYLKDIIGKLKVKASTNNVYFPNGFDQAPIRKNLPDILKKANEIDNENEYEISDIENYIDSVRNERNEFTELKGEFLNAKHMRIHKSIFSSRSDLKIMNNKLENYITNVLEPLLTLSYSLGNEYPHLVIKDIWKLMFENAAHDSIGSCNSDTTNEDVYTRYKQARDLSINLLDLHMRLISTQIKNNNEEITLTVFNGFPEVRNEVVEFDTYIPGQDFVIKNKSGEILNYIIKEKGDITNYILTQTIRLNPSKKIYIPKTVYRAKIALSVKDIPPMGYTQLVFELDTKNKCEIETSNCKEIENKYYKITANKNGSLEILDKESNKTYKNQAVIEDNGDDGDSYNYSPPRKDIYVSSLDSVSSVEVLKSNIQEEMILKYSLTIPTSLEERAIGKVSVKMPVTMKITLEPKEQIIKFNVNIKNNQALSHRVRVLFNTEIASKFSIADQQFGIIQRPTVLEKDLALWKRDNYSWQEKPITIEPMQSFVTLEDGQRGIALITGCVREYQIVGDNLDTIALTLFRSFGYMGRENLLYRPGRASGEKIIATPDAQLLKELNFDFGLYIYNNKFDEANVANTAKRFLTPIQIYEYADFLNGRLIFAFNDEKQIYENEYSLMNVNNSNFTVSAIKKEEKGDGIVVRIFNGMKNEDAKGSLNINKNVNDAYSAMLDEIYNNTSKLKVNTKTVEVNSLSHCKVQTIVIK
;
A
#
# COMPACT_ATOMS: atom_id res chain seq x y z
N MET A 1 42.01 -23.63 -20.10
CA MET A 1 40.57 -23.41 -19.80
C MET A 1 40.32 -21.92 -19.75
N LYS A 2 39.15 -21.44 -20.16
CA LYS A 2 38.77 -20.03 -19.99
C LYS A 2 38.70 -19.75 -18.48
N LYS A 3 39.38 -18.70 -17.99
CA LYS A 3 39.29 -18.30 -16.57
C LYS A 3 37.85 -17.90 -16.24
N THR A 4 37.42 -18.15 -15.01
CA THR A 4 36.15 -17.59 -14.52
C THR A 4 36.36 -16.12 -14.20
N LYS A 5 35.48 -15.26 -14.72
CA LYS A 5 35.48 -13.83 -14.45
C LYS A 5 34.66 -13.54 -13.20
N VAL A 6 35.30 -13.00 -12.16
CA VAL A 6 34.68 -12.63 -10.89
C VAL A 6 34.45 -11.12 -10.88
N HIS A 7 33.19 -10.73 -11.01
CA HIS A 7 32.73 -9.34 -10.97
C HIS A 7 32.58 -8.89 -9.52
N VAL A 8 33.59 -8.20 -9.00
CA VAL A 8 33.58 -7.67 -7.64
C VAL A 8 32.85 -6.34 -7.63
N VAL A 9 31.67 -6.29 -7.00
CA VAL A 9 30.80 -5.11 -7.01
C VAL A 9 30.83 -4.42 -5.64
N PRO A 10 31.62 -3.35 -5.47
CA PRO A 10 31.65 -2.58 -4.24
C PRO A 10 30.35 -1.79 -4.07
N HIS A 11 29.76 -1.91 -2.89
CA HIS A 11 28.50 -1.25 -2.53
C HIS A 11 28.43 -1.02 -1.02
N SER A 12 27.43 -0.26 -0.60
CA SER A 12 26.97 -0.20 0.79
C SER A 12 25.45 -0.38 0.76
N HIS A 13 24.91 -1.36 1.50
CA HIS A 13 23.47 -1.45 1.67
C HIS A 13 23.07 -0.46 2.75
N TRP A 14 22.25 0.53 2.42
CA TRP A 14 22.01 1.68 3.28
C TRP A 14 20.55 1.73 3.73
N ASP A 15 20.25 0.99 4.80
CA ASP A 15 18.97 1.15 5.48
C ASP A 15 18.82 2.59 5.98
N ARG A 16 17.73 3.20 5.53
CA ARG A 16 17.43 4.59 5.88
C ARG A 16 17.23 4.74 7.38
N GLU A 17 16.70 3.71 8.02
CA GLU A 17 16.49 3.59 9.44
C GLU A 17 16.21 2.12 9.78
N TRP A 18 16.57 1.70 10.99
CA TRP A 18 16.37 0.31 11.42
C TRP A 18 16.35 0.21 12.97
N TYR A 19 17.27 -0.56 13.56
CA TYR A 19 17.61 -0.50 14.99
C TYR A 19 18.24 0.84 15.41
N PHE A 20 18.66 1.65 14.43
CA PHE A 20 19.09 3.03 14.59
C PHE A 20 18.06 4.01 14.00
N THR A 21 18.08 5.25 14.47
CA THR A 21 17.17 6.30 14.00
C THR A 21 17.54 6.82 12.62
N THR A 22 16.56 7.41 11.92
CA THR A 22 16.78 8.15 10.66
C THR A 22 17.94 9.14 10.80
N SER A 23 18.00 9.89 11.90
CA SER A 23 19.03 10.92 12.10
C SER A 23 20.43 10.34 12.18
N ARG A 24 20.60 9.17 12.82
CA ARG A 24 21.90 8.48 12.87
C ARG A 24 22.33 8.03 11.47
N SER A 25 21.42 7.42 10.72
CA SER A 25 21.68 7.00 9.33
C SER A 25 22.18 8.18 8.49
N LYS A 26 21.47 9.33 8.50
CA LYS A 26 21.87 10.51 7.71
C LYS A 26 23.23 11.09 8.11
N ILE A 27 23.57 11.12 9.40
CA ILE A 27 24.88 11.63 9.86
C ILE A 27 26.03 10.75 9.35
N TYR A 28 25.87 9.43 9.40
CA TYR A 28 26.88 8.52 8.90
C TYR A 28 26.97 8.56 7.37
N LEU A 29 25.83 8.68 6.69
CA LEU A 29 25.78 8.86 5.24
C LEU A 29 26.57 10.10 4.79
N MET A 30 26.41 11.22 5.51
CA MET A 30 27.15 12.46 5.24
C MET A 30 28.67 12.25 5.27
N LYS A 31 29.17 11.40 6.18
CA LYS A 31 30.59 11.04 6.19
C LYS A 31 30.87 10.08 5.04
N ASP A 32 30.22 8.92 5.02
CA ASP A 32 30.69 7.79 4.21
C ASP A 32 30.51 8.03 2.72
N PHE A 33 29.48 8.80 2.33
CA PHE A 33 29.35 9.23 0.95
C PHE A 33 30.47 10.23 0.56
N GLN A 34 30.92 11.10 1.47
CA GLN A 34 32.10 11.93 1.20
C GLN A 34 33.35 11.08 0.95
N ASP A 35 33.60 10.05 1.76
CA ASP A 35 34.71 9.11 1.56
C ASP A 35 34.61 8.37 0.22
N ILE A 36 33.40 8.04 -0.23
CA ILE A 36 33.15 7.42 -1.55
C ILE A 36 33.55 8.40 -2.67
N LEU A 37 33.12 9.67 -2.60
CA LEU A 37 33.47 10.67 -3.60
C LEU A 37 34.98 10.88 -3.68
N ASP A 38 35.64 11.04 -2.53
CA ASP A 38 37.09 11.26 -2.44
C ASP A 38 37.85 10.09 -3.10
N ILE A 39 37.50 8.85 -2.78
CA ILE A 39 38.17 7.66 -3.33
C ILE A 39 37.96 7.51 -4.84
N LEU A 40 36.74 7.75 -5.31
CA LEU A 40 36.44 7.69 -6.74
C LEU A 40 37.14 8.81 -7.52
N GLU A 41 37.46 9.95 -6.91
CA GLU A 41 38.23 11.02 -7.55
C GLU A 41 39.74 10.74 -7.52
N GLU A 42 40.27 10.25 -6.39
CA GLU A 42 41.71 10.08 -6.16
C GLU A 42 42.30 8.81 -6.80
N LYS A 43 41.54 7.72 -6.89
CA LYS A 43 42.04 6.40 -7.32
C LYS A 43 41.42 5.94 -8.63
N GLU A 44 42.12 6.09 -9.75
CA GLU A 44 41.62 5.68 -11.08
C GLU A 44 41.32 4.18 -11.21
N ASP A 45 42.00 3.33 -10.45
CA ASP A 45 41.80 1.87 -10.45
C ASP A 45 40.55 1.42 -9.67
N PHE A 46 39.97 2.29 -8.82
CA PHE A 46 38.66 2.08 -8.21
C PHE A 46 37.55 2.51 -9.16
N LYS A 47 37.19 1.62 -10.10
CA LYS A 47 36.36 1.97 -11.26
C LYS A 47 34.92 2.35 -10.92
N TYR A 48 34.27 1.58 -10.06
CA TYR A 48 32.82 1.65 -9.81
C TYR A 48 32.52 1.62 -8.31
N PHE A 49 31.43 2.27 -7.89
CA PHE A 49 30.79 2.07 -6.59
C PHE A 49 29.27 2.17 -6.74
N THR A 50 28.53 1.20 -6.21
CA THR A 50 27.05 1.17 -6.26
C THR A 50 26.45 1.81 -5.01
N MET A 51 25.74 2.92 -5.18
CA MET A 51 25.06 3.66 -4.10
C MET A 51 23.65 3.12 -3.83
N ASP A 52 23.59 1.81 -3.55
CA ASP A 52 22.41 1.04 -3.16
C ASP A 52 21.14 1.19 -4.01
N ALA A 53 21.24 1.74 -5.22
CA ALA A 53 20.11 2.04 -6.08
C ALA A 53 19.05 3.01 -5.50
N GLN A 54 19.40 3.83 -4.50
CA GLN A 54 18.47 4.72 -3.79
C GLN A 54 18.78 6.21 -4.04
N ALA A 55 17.91 6.92 -4.75
CA ALA A 55 18.07 8.37 -4.99
C ALA A 55 17.85 9.23 -3.74
N SER A 56 17.15 8.72 -2.71
CA SER A 56 16.93 9.44 -1.44
C SER A 56 18.24 9.75 -0.72
N LEU A 57 19.27 8.91 -0.90
CA LEU A 57 20.60 9.14 -0.30
C LEU A 57 21.27 10.40 -0.87
N LEU A 58 21.01 10.72 -2.14
CA LEU A 58 21.49 11.95 -2.78
C LEU A 58 20.82 13.17 -2.14
N ASP A 59 19.51 13.12 -1.93
CA ASP A 59 18.76 14.21 -1.30
C ASP A 59 19.19 14.44 0.15
N ASP A 60 19.36 13.37 0.92
CA ASP A 60 19.81 13.44 2.31
C ASP A 60 21.22 14.03 2.44
N TYR A 61 22.14 13.62 1.56
CA TYR A 61 23.51 14.12 1.53
C TYR A 61 23.57 15.59 1.08
N LEU A 62 22.99 15.92 -0.08
CA LEU A 62 23.07 17.26 -0.68
C LEU A 62 22.35 18.32 0.14
N LYS A 63 21.40 17.93 1.00
CA LYS A 63 20.80 18.85 1.98
C LYS A 63 21.85 19.51 2.89
N TRP A 64 22.95 18.82 3.21
CA TRP A 64 24.04 19.34 4.07
C TRP A 64 25.36 19.56 3.34
N ARG A 65 25.45 19.05 2.10
CA ARG A 65 26.63 19.12 1.24
C ARG A 65 26.28 19.61 -0.17
N PRO A 66 25.56 20.74 -0.34
CA PRO A 66 25.13 21.20 -1.66
C PRO A 66 26.32 21.53 -2.59
N GLN A 67 27.49 21.85 -2.04
CA GLN A 67 28.71 22.10 -2.83
C GLN A 67 29.22 20.87 -3.58
N ASP A 68 28.86 19.66 -3.14
CA ASP A 68 29.34 18.39 -3.73
C ASP A 68 28.46 17.94 -4.91
N GLU A 69 27.41 18.69 -5.29
CA GLU A 69 26.51 18.34 -6.40
C GLU A 69 27.27 18.13 -7.72
N TYR A 70 28.25 19.01 -8.02
CA TYR A 70 29.06 18.89 -9.23
C TYR A 70 29.92 17.62 -9.22
N ARG A 71 30.48 17.24 -8.05
CA ARG A 71 31.31 16.03 -7.89
C ARG A 71 30.49 14.78 -8.15
N ILE A 72 29.30 14.69 -7.55
CA ILE A 72 28.36 13.59 -7.78
C ILE A 72 28.01 13.50 -9.28
N ARG A 73 27.63 14.63 -9.89
CA ARG A 73 27.29 14.71 -11.31
C ARG A 73 28.42 14.21 -12.22
N ASP A 74 29.64 14.68 -12.01
CA ASP A 74 30.81 14.26 -12.79
C ASP A 74 31.09 12.75 -12.64
N LEU A 75 31.07 12.22 -11.41
CA LEU A 75 31.31 10.79 -11.16
C LEU A 75 30.21 9.89 -11.74
N VAL A 76 28.94 10.31 -11.69
CA VAL A 76 27.82 9.58 -12.30
C VAL A 76 27.94 9.60 -13.83
N GLN A 77 28.26 10.74 -14.44
CA GLN A 77 28.43 10.86 -15.89
C GLN A 77 29.61 10.03 -16.42
N ARG A 78 30.68 9.90 -15.62
CA ARG A 78 31.81 9.01 -15.90
C ARG A 78 31.52 7.55 -15.55
N ARG A 79 30.29 7.23 -15.12
CA ARG A 79 29.83 5.90 -14.68
C ARG A 79 30.66 5.32 -13.52
N ARG A 80 31.32 6.15 -12.72
CA ARG A 80 32.11 5.70 -11.56
C ARG A 80 31.28 5.57 -10.29
N LEU A 81 30.28 6.42 -10.14
CA LEU A 81 29.26 6.32 -9.11
C LEU A 81 27.96 5.82 -9.75
N VAL A 82 27.52 4.62 -9.38
CA VAL A 82 26.31 3.97 -9.92
C VAL A 82 25.13 4.26 -8.99
N ILE A 83 24.07 4.86 -9.54
CA ILE A 83 22.88 5.32 -8.80
C ILE A 83 21.58 4.79 -9.41
N GLY A 84 20.50 4.81 -8.62
CA GLY A 84 19.15 4.46 -9.07
C GLY A 84 18.93 2.96 -9.35
N PRO A 85 17.72 2.55 -9.75
CA PRO A 85 16.65 3.40 -10.28
C PRO A 85 15.63 3.88 -9.24
N TRP A 86 15.66 3.37 -8.01
CA TRP A 86 14.64 3.66 -7.01
C TRP A 86 14.85 5.03 -6.35
N TYR A 87 13.78 5.62 -5.83
CA TYR A 87 13.92 6.68 -4.84
C TYR A 87 14.33 6.07 -3.49
N THR A 88 13.63 5.04 -3.03
CA THR A 88 13.97 4.20 -1.87
C THR A 88 13.75 2.72 -2.18
N GLN A 89 14.48 1.81 -1.54
CA GLN A 89 14.28 0.37 -1.71
C GLN A 89 13.03 -0.11 -0.99
N THR A 90 11.93 -0.17 -1.74
CA THR A 90 10.60 -0.45 -1.23
C THR A 90 10.30 -1.94 -1.07
N ASP A 91 9.49 -2.32 -0.07
CA ASP A 91 8.85 -3.64 -0.03
C ASP A 91 7.89 -3.80 -1.22
N GLN A 92 7.84 -5.01 -1.80
CA GLN A 92 7.08 -5.24 -3.02
C GLN A 92 5.71 -5.90 -2.82
N LEU A 93 5.39 -6.42 -1.63
CA LEU A 93 4.19 -7.22 -1.41
C LEU A 93 3.03 -6.41 -0.86
N VAL A 94 3.29 -5.48 0.07
CA VAL A 94 2.24 -4.70 0.73
C VAL A 94 2.09 -3.27 0.25
N ILE A 95 3.10 -2.71 -0.42
CA ILE A 95 3.04 -1.38 -1.02
C ILE A 95 2.19 -1.41 -2.29
N SER A 96 1.37 -0.38 -2.51
CA SER A 96 0.50 -0.30 -3.68
C SER A 96 1.27 -0.21 -4.98
N GLY A 97 0.68 -0.73 -6.06
CA GLY A 97 1.29 -0.67 -7.39
C GLY A 97 1.58 0.76 -7.85
N GLU A 98 0.70 1.71 -7.55
CA GLU A 98 0.94 3.13 -7.85
C GLU A 98 2.14 3.68 -7.05
N SER A 99 2.23 3.39 -5.76
CA SER A 99 3.37 3.83 -4.94
C SER A 99 4.70 3.27 -5.45
N ILE A 100 4.75 1.99 -5.86
CA ILE A 100 5.93 1.38 -6.49
C ILE A 100 6.28 2.10 -7.81
N ILE A 101 5.30 2.37 -8.67
CA ILE A 101 5.51 3.12 -9.92
C ILE A 101 6.06 4.51 -9.60
N ARG A 102 5.48 5.24 -8.65
CA ARG A 102 5.95 6.60 -8.33
C ARG A 102 7.34 6.60 -7.70
N ASN A 103 7.68 5.58 -6.90
CA ASN A 103 9.01 5.43 -6.34
C ASN A 103 10.07 5.26 -7.45
N LEU A 104 9.81 4.39 -8.44
CA LEU A 104 10.68 4.26 -9.61
C LEU A 104 10.71 5.53 -10.46
N TYR A 105 9.55 6.14 -10.73
CA TYR A 105 9.46 7.35 -11.55
C TYR A 105 10.29 8.48 -10.95
N TYR A 106 10.04 8.84 -9.68
CA TYR A 106 10.76 9.94 -9.03
C TYR A 106 12.23 9.58 -8.73
N GLY A 107 12.54 8.30 -8.52
CA GLY A 107 13.91 7.81 -8.39
C GLY A 107 14.70 8.03 -9.68
N ILE A 108 14.19 7.51 -10.81
CA ILE A 108 14.79 7.67 -12.14
C ILE A 108 14.88 9.15 -12.51
N ASP A 109 13.81 9.93 -12.30
CA ASP A 109 13.79 11.36 -12.56
C ASP A 109 14.90 12.09 -11.79
N ARG A 110 15.04 11.80 -10.49
CA ARG A 110 16.08 12.39 -9.65
C ARG A 110 17.48 11.95 -10.07
N CYS A 111 17.68 10.69 -10.44
CA CYS A 111 18.99 10.24 -10.93
C CYS A 111 19.37 10.91 -12.26
N ASN A 112 18.42 11.08 -13.19
CA ASN A 112 18.64 11.76 -14.47
C ASN A 112 19.10 13.22 -14.31
N GLU A 113 18.82 13.86 -13.16
CA GLU A 113 19.37 15.17 -12.85
C GLU A 113 20.89 15.14 -12.67
N PHE A 114 21.54 13.99 -12.46
CA PHE A 114 23.01 13.84 -12.34
C PHE A 114 23.62 13.14 -13.57
N GLY A 115 22.96 12.10 -14.07
CA GLY A 115 23.36 11.31 -15.22
C GLY A 115 22.48 10.07 -15.38
N GLU A 116 22.88 9.14 -16.23
CA GLU A 116 22.05 7.97 -16.51
C GLU A 116 22.02 6.99 -15.32
N PRO A 117 20.83 6.63 -14.78
CA PRO A 117 20.73 5.65 -13.71
C PRO A 117 20.97 4.23 -14.22
N MET A 118 21.34 3.34 -13.30
CA MET A 118 21.36 1.90 -13.53
C MET A 118 19.97 1.39 -13.95
N ARG A 119 19.92 0.55 -14.99
CA ARG A 119 18.68 -0.06 -15.52
C ARG A 119 18.48 -1.48 -15.02
N VAL A 120 18.65 -1.67 -13.71
CA VAL A 120 18.45 -2.96 -13.02
C VAL A 120 17.51 -2.77 -11.84
N GLY A 121 16.47 -3.60 -11.75
CA GLY A 121 15.62 -3.67 -10.57
C GLY A 121 16.39 -4.26 -9.39
N TYR A 122 17.06 -3.42 -8.60
CA TYR A 122 17.91 -3.82 -7.48
C TYR A 122 17.19 -3.65 -6.14
N VAL A 123 16.89 -4.77 -5.49
CA VAL A 123 16.25 -4.83 -4.16
C VAL A 123 16.89 -5.96 -3.35
N PRO A 124 18.12 -5.75 -2.84
CA PRO A 124 18.91 -6.80 -2.22
C PRO A 124 18.25 -7.36 -0.96
N ASP A 125 17.43 -6.57 -0.25
CA ASP A 125 16.80 -7.00 1.01
C ASP A 125 15.27 -6.90 1.09
N SER A 126 14.56 -6.78 -0.04
CA SER A 126 13.08 -6.85 -0.02
C SER A 126 12.58 -8.19 0.52
N PHE A 127 11.56 -8.16 1.37
CA PHE A 127 10.98 -9.31 2.09
C PHE A 127 10.04 -10.15 1.21
N GLY A 128 10.60 -10.65 0.12
CA GLY A 128 9.89 -11.35 -0.94
C GLY A 128 9.76 -10.50 -2.21
N GLN A 129 9.42 -11.17 -3.30
CA GLN A 129 9.33 -10.56 -4.63
C GLN A 129 7.92 -10.70 -5.20
N SER A 130 7.29 -9.57 -5.57
CA SER A 130 5.93 -9.58 -6.13
C SER A 130 5.90 -10.10 -7.57
N ALA A 131 4.91 -10.95 -7.89
CA ALA A 131 4.73 -11.50 -9.23
C ALA A 131 4.52 -10.46 -10.34
N GLN A 132 4.31 -9.19 -9.97
CA GLN A 132 4.03 -8.09 -10.90
C GLN A 132 5.26 -7.26 -11.25
N MET A 133 6.36 -7.44 -10.53
CA MET A 133 7.58 -6.67 -10.78
C MET A 133 8.15 -6.82 -12.18
N PRO A 134 8.13 -7.99 -12.86
CA PRO A 134 8.57 -8.07 -14.25
C PRO A 134 7.84 -7.11 -15.19
N GLN A 135 6.52 -6.93 -15.00
CA GLN A 135 5.73 -5.98 -15.78
C GLN A 135 6.09 -4.53 -15.42
N ILE A 136 6.21 -4.25 -14.12
CA ILE A 136 6.56 -2.91 -13.63
C ILE A 136 7.93 -2.49 -14.16
N TYR A 137 8.96 -3.33 -14.00
CA TYR A 137 10.30 -3.06 -14.52
C TYR A 137 10.30 -2.82 -16.02
N ARG A 138 9.63 -3.67 -16.79
CA ARG A 138 9.50 -3.48 -18.24
C ARG A 138 8.82 -2.15 -18.58
N GLY A 139 7.87 -1.72 -17.77
CA GLY A 139 7.22 -0.42 -17.86
C GLY A 139 8.14 0.79 -17.68
N PHE A 140 9.36 0.60 -17.18
CA PHE A 140 10.43 1.63 -17.06
C PHE A 140 11.63 1.32 -17.97
N GLY A 141 11.48 0.39 -18.92
CA GLY A 141 12.58 -0.07 -19.78
C GLY A 141 13.63 -0.92 -19.07
N ILE A 142 13.36 -1.38 -17.85
CA ILE A 142 14.24 -2.26 -17.07
C ILE A 142 13.93 -3.71 -17.43
N ASP A 143 14.93 -4.46 -17.87
CA ASP A 143 14.77 -5.84 -18.34
C ASP A 143 15.54 -6.88 -17.51
N SER A 144 16.15 -6.44 -16.42
CA SER A 144 16.83 -7.28 -15.44
C SER A 144 16.59 -6.86 -14.00
N SER A 145 16.71 -7.80 -13.07
CA SER A 145 16.57 -7.58 -11.64
C SER A 145 17.57 -8.41 -10.86
N LEU A 146 18.00 -7.90 -9.70
CA LEU A 146 18.88 -8.59 -8.78
C LEU A 146 18.32 -8.47 -7.36
N PHE A 147 18.18 -9.61 -6.68
CA PHE A 147 17.63 -9.69 -5.34
C PHE A 147 18.17 -10.90 -4.58
N TRP A 148 18.06 -10.89 -3.26
CA TRP A 148 18.50 -12.03 -2.43
C TRP A 148 17.39 -13.05 -2.18
N ARG A 149 16.24 -12.56 -1.73
CA ARG A 149 15.28 -13.37 -0.97
C ARG A 149 14.20 -13.99 -1.87
N GLY A 150 13.80 -15.23 -1.56
CA GLY A 150 12.55 -15.82 -2.06
C GLY A 150 12.68 -17.05 -2.96
N VAL A 151 13.89 -17.46 -3.33
CA VAL A 151 14.14 -18.57 -4.26
C VAL A 151 15.04 -19.63 -3.63
N SER A 152 14.78 -20.91 -3.91
CA SER A 152 15.58 -22.02 -3.40
C SER A 152 16.08 -22.94 -4.51
N ASP A 153 17.00 -23.83 -4.14
CA ASP A 153 17.53 -24.91 -4.97
C ASP A 153 16.47 -25.92 -5.43
N ASP A 154 15.33 -26.01 -4.74
CA ASP A 154 14.17 -26.81 -5.17
C ASP A 154 13.36 -26.15 -6.29
N MET A 155 13.66 -24.87 -6.61
CA MET A 155 13.04 -24.10 -7.68
C MET A 155 13.98 -23.96 -8.88
N VAL A 156 15.24 -23.58 -8.64
CA VAL A 156 16.28 -23.44 -9.66
C VAL A 156 17.65 -23.72 -9.05
N ASP A 157 18.51 -24.40 -9.78
CA ASP A 157 19.85 -24.79 -9.34
C ASP A 157 20.90 -23.68 -9.53
N THR A 158 20.59 -22.71 -10.39
CA THR A 158 21.46 -21.62 -10.84
C THR A 158 21.04 -20.24 -10.30
N THR A 159 21.98 -19.29 -10.24
CA THR A 159 21.73 -17.91 -9.81
C THR A 159 20.96 -17.07 -10.82
N GLU A 160 21.06 -17.38 -12.12
CA GLU A 160 20.39 -16.65 -13.20
C GLU A 160 19.18 -17.43 -13.74
N PHE A 161 18.04 -16.76 -13.86
CA PHE A 161 16.82 -17.34 -14.43
C PHE A 161 15.94 -16.26 -15.07
N ILE A 162 15.03 -16.68 -15.95
CA ILE A 162 13.98 -15.78 -16.44
C ILE A 162 12.85 -15.72 -15.41
N TRP A 163 12.56 -14.53 -14.91
CA TRP A 163 11.39 -14.27 -14.08
C TRP A 163 10.23 -13.79 -14.94
N LYS A 164 9.18 -14.60 -15.01
CA LYS A 164 7.94 -14.27 -15.71
C LYS A 164 6.86 -13.83 -14.72
N GLY A 165 6.34 -12.62 -14.92
CA GLY A 165 5.28 -12.04 -14.11
C GLY A 165 3.87 -12.57 -14.45
N SER A 166 2.88 -12.18 -13.65
CA SER A 166 1.48 -12.62 -13.81
C SER A 166 0.85 -12.22 -15.15
N ASP A 167 1.27 -11.10 -15.74
CA ASP A 167 0.82 -10.66 -17.08
C ASP A 167 1.57 -11.36 -18.24
N GLY A 168 2.62 -12.11 -17.91
CA GLY A 168 3.50 -12.76 -18.87
C GLY A 168 4.75 -11.98 -19.27
N SER A 169 4.96 -10.76 -18.76
CA SER A 169 6.20 -10.01 -18.94
C SER A 169 7.39 -10.76 -18.33
N LYS A 170 8.58 -10.59 -18.91
CA LYS A 170 9.79 -11.32 -18.54
C LYS A 170 10.98 -10.40 -18.33
N VAL A 171 11.73 -10.68 -17.27
CA VAL A 171 13.03 -10.05 -16.97
C VAL A 171 14.07 -11.14 -16.66
N LEU A 172 15.35 -10.86 -16.91
CA LEU A 172 16.44 -11.69 -16.40
C LEU A 172 16.64 -11.39 -14.91
N ALA A 173 16.42 -12.38 -14.06
CA ALA A 173 16.62 -12.26 -12.63
C ALA A 173 17.95 -12.90 -12.22
N VAL A 174 18.64 -12.24 -11.30
CA VAL A 174 19.84 -12.74 -10.62
C VAL A 174 19.53 -12.87 -9.14
N GLN A 175 19.53 -14.09 -8.63
CA GLN A 175 19.50 -14.33 -7.20
C GLN A 175 20.92 -14.22 -6.63
N ILE A 176 21.08 -13.53 -5.49
CA ILE A 176 22.32 -13.56 -4.69
C ILE A 176 22.16 -14.57 -3.52
N PRO A 177 22.44 -15.87 -3.73
CA PRO A 177 21.98 -16.94 -2.83
C PRO A 177 22.60 -16.90 -1.42
N PHE A 178 23.71 -16.19 -1.25
CA PHE A 178 24.45 -16.11 0.02
C PHE A 178 24.41 -14.71 0.67
N GLY A 179 23.54 -13.82 0.16
CA GLY A 179 23.39 -12.44 0.64
C GLY A 179 24.33 -11.44 -0.04
N TYR A 180 23.98 -10.16 0.04
CA TYR A 180 24.79 -9.06 -0.50
C TYR A 180 26.07 -8.82 0.32
N TYR A 181 26.13 -9.34 1.55
CA TYR A 181 27.30 -9.22 2.40
C TYR A 181 28.41 -10.26 2.13
N TYR A 182 28.16 -11.22 1.22
CA TYR A 182 28.96 -12.44 1.11
C TYR A 182 30.45 -12.19 0.84
N GLY A 183 30.78 -11.14 0.08
CA GLY A 183 32.15 -10.74 -0.24
C GLY A 183 32.67 -9.55 0.54
N GLY A 184 32.03 -9.13 1.63
CA GLY A 184 32.46 -7.93 2.35
C GLY A 184 33.75 -8.11 3.18
N ASN A 185 34.03 -9.32 3.68
CA ASN A 185 35.15 -9.62 4.59
C ASN A 185 36.35 -10.30 3.90
N ILE A 186 36.75 -9.81 2.72
CA ILE A 186 37.96 -10.32 2.05
C ILE A 186 39.17 -10.09 2.98
N PRO A 187 39.99 -11.09 3.34
CA PRO A 187 41.15 -10.87 4.22
C PRO A 187 42.31 -10.21 3.46
N GLU A 188 43.23 -9.58 4.19
CA GLU A 188 44.38 -8.87 3.60
C GLU A 188 45.69 -9.68 3.63
N ASP A 189 45.76 -10.67 4.52
CA ASP A 189 46.87 -11.61 4.59
C ASP A 189 46.79 -12.60 3.41
N ASP A 190 47.93 -12.83 2.76
CA ASP A 190 47.98 -13.62 1.53
C ASP A 190 47.60 -15.09 1.76
N SER A 191 47.90 -15.65 2.95
CA SER A 191 47.58 -17.04 3.28
C SER A 191 46.07 -17.22 3.48
N ASP A 192 45.44 -16.30 4.21
CA ASP A 192 43.99 -16.29 4.43
C ASP A 192 43.23 -15.97 3.13
N LEU A 193 43.75 -15.05 2.30
CA LEU A 193 43.12 -14.62 1.04
C LEU A 193 42.93 -15.78 0.07
N LYS A 194 43.95 -16.62 -0.11
CA LYS A 194 43.87 -17.76 -1.03
C LYS A 194 42.79 -18.77 -0.61
N GLU A 195 42.74 -19.11 0.68
CA GLU A 195 41.76 -20.06 1.20
C GLU A 195 40.35 -19.49 1.15
N TYR A 196 40.19 -18.22 1.54
CA TYR A 196 38.93 -17.49 1.47
C TYR A 196 38.37 -17.46 0.05
N LEU A 197 39.17 -17.03 -0.94
CA LEU A 197 38.74 -16.95 -2.34
C LEU A 197 38.36 -18.32 -2.90
N LYS A 198 39.15 -19.36 -2.59
CA LYS A 198 38.85 -20.72 -3.04
C LYS A 198 37.49 -21.21 -2.54
N ASP A 199 37.16 -20.99 -1.26
CA ASP A 199 35.88 -21.42 -0.68
C ASP A 199 34.70 -20.61 -1.23
N ILE A 200 34.79 -19.29 -1.12
CA ILE A 200 33.69 -18.35 -1.42
C ILE A 200 33.37 -18.33 -2.92
N ILE A 201 34.39 -18.21 -3.78
CA ILE A 201 34.19 -18.22 -5.23
C ILE A 201 33.82 -19.62 -5.71
N GLY A 202 34.37 -20.67 -5.09
CA GLY A 202 33.98 -22.06 -5.38
C GLY A 202 32.48 -22.29 -5.20
N LYS A 203 31.88 -21.81 -4.11
CA LYS A 203 30.44 -21.89 -3.84
C LYS A 203 29.60 -21.11 -4.85
N LEU A 204 30.05 -19.93 -5.27
CA LEU A 204 29.37 -19.14 -6.29
C LEU A 204 29.43 -19.81 -7.66
N LYS A 205 30.59 -20.36 -8.07
CA LYS A 205 30.75 -21.08 -9.34
C LYS A 205 29.80 -22.26 -9.47
N VAL A 206 29.52 -22.97 -8.38
CA VAL A 206 28.57 -24.11 -8.38
C VAL A 206 27.15 -23.66 -8.73
N LYS A 207 26.79 -22.41 -8.42
CA LYS A 207 25.48 -21.83 -8.70
C LYS A 207 25.45 -20.98 -9.98
N ALA A 208 26.59 -20.53 -10.50
CA ALA A 208 26.61 -19.70 -11.70
C ALA A 208 26.19 -20.49 -12.96
N SER A 209 25.36 -19.88 -13.81
CA SER A 209 24.96 -20.49 -15.09
C SER A 209 25.98 -20.25 -16.23
N THR A 210 27.02 -19.45 -15.98
CA THR A 210 28.09 -19.05 -16.92
C THR A 210 29.45 -19.00 -16.22
N ASN A 211 30.53 -18.70 -16.95
CA ASN A 211 31.85 -18.41 -16.38
C ASN A 211 31.99 -16.99 -15.80
N ASN A 212 30.89 -16.27 -15.62
CA ASN A 212 30.86 -14.97 -14.94
C ASN A 212 30.19 -15.15 -13.58
N VAL A 213 30.82 -14.65 -12.53
CA VAL A 213 30.36 -14.76 -11.15
C VAL A 213 30.15 -13.37 -10.56
N TYR A 214 28.97 -13.10 -10.02
CA TYR A 214 28.69 -11.90 -9.24
C TYR A 214 29.25 -12.05 -7.82
N PHE A 215 30.09 -11.11 -7.39
CA PHE A 215 30.69 -11.11 -6.07
C PHE A 215 30.46 -9.77 -5.35
N PRO A 216 29.46 -9.66 -4.45
CA PRO A 216 29.15 -8.40 -3.81
C PRO A 216 30.12 -8.07 -2.69
N ASN A 217 30.73 -6.88 -2.73
CA ASN A 217 31.66 -6.39 -1.70
C ASN A 217 31.02 -5.23 -0.93
N GLY A 218 30.38 -5.54 0.20
CA GLY A 218 29.68 -4.56 1.05
C GLY A 218 29.01 -5.23 2.24
N PHE A 219 28.36 -4.43 3.09
CA PHE A 219 27.49 -4.81 4.21
C PHE A 219 26.45 -3.70 4.43
N ASP A 220 25.56 -3.91 5.41
CA ASP A 220 24.73 -2.87 6.01
C ASP A 220 25.63 -1.73 6.51
N GLN A 221 25.40 -0.53 5.98
CA GLN A 221 26.12 0.72 6.29
C GLN A 221 27.65 0.57 6.22
N ALA A 222 28.17 -0.28 5.32
CA ALA A 222 29.60 -0.47 5.15
C ALA A 222 30.27 0.81 4.60
N PRO A 223 31.42 1.23 5.17
CA PRO A 223 32.25 2.25 4.54
C PRO A 223 32.93 1.68 3.28
N ILE A 224 33.29 2.56 2.35
CA ILE A 224 34.06 2.16 1.16
C ILE A 224 35.40 1.51 1.54
N ARG A 225 35.68 0.35 0.95
CA ARG A 225 36.93 -0.39 1.17
C ARG A 225 38.07 0.17 0.33
N LYS A 226 38.78 1.18 0.87
CA LYS A 226 39.80 1.99 0.18
C LYS A 226 40.95 1.19 -0.47
N ASN A 227 41.26 -0.01 0.01
CA ASN A 227 42.33 -0.88 -0.49
C ASN A 227 41.83 -2.04 -1.38
N LEU A 228 40.56 -2.03 -1.81
CA LEU A 228 40.00 -3.08 -2.67
C LEU A 228 40.82 -3.33 -3.96
N PRO A 229 41.29 -2.31 -4.72
CA PRO A 229 42.10 -2.54 -5.91
C PRO A 229 43.38 -3.34 -5.63
N ASP A 230 44.08 -3.02 -4.54
CA ASP A 230 45.31 -3.71 -4.11
C ASP A 230 45.04 -5.17 -3.75
N ILE A 231 43.92 -5.45 -3.07
CA ILE A 231 43.49 -6.80 -2.71
C ILE A 231 43.18 -7.62 -3.96
N LEU A 232 42.47 -7.05 -4.94
CA LEU A 232 42.14 -7.76 -6.18
C LEU A 232 43.37 -7.99 -7.05
N LYS A 233 44.35 -7.08 -7.02
CA LYS A 233 45.64 -7.30 -7.68
C LYS A 233 46.34 -8.52 -7.09
N LYS A 234 46.45 -8.60 -5.75
CA LYS A 234 46.99 -9.78 -5.07
C LYS A 234 46.19 -11.05 -5.39
N ALA A 235 44.86 -10.97 -5.38
CA ALA A 235 43.98 -12.10 -5.73
C ALA A 235 44.31 -12.66 -7.12
N ASN A 236 44.50 -11.79 -8.11
CA ASN A 236 44.89 -12.18 -9.47
C ASN A 236 46.32 -12.75 -9.58
N GLU A 237 47.22 -12.41 -8.66
CA GLU A 237 48.59 -12.96 -8.60
C GLU A 237 48.61 -14.38 -8.00
N ILE A 238 47.73 -14.68 -7.05
CA ILE A 238 47.73 -15.94 -6.30
C ILE A 238 46.71 -16.98 -6.81
N ASP A 239 45.71 -16.55 -7.59
CA ASP A 239 44.68 -17.40 -8.18
C ASP A 239 44.81 -17.47 -9.71
N ASN A 240 45.15 -18.67 -10.20
CA ASN A 240 45.34 -18.92 -11.63
C ASN A 240 44.06 -19.37 -12.36
N GLU A 241 42.99 -19.68 -11.64
CA GLU A 241 41.72 -20.17 -12.20
C GLU A 241 40.72 -19.04 -12.44
N ASN A 242 40.83 -17.97 -11.65
CA ASN A 242 39.93 -16.83 -11.67
C ASN A 242 40.61 -15.55 -12.20
N GLU A 243 39.78 -14.61 -12.62
CA GLU A 243 40.15 -13.23 -12.91
C GLU A 243 39.21 -12.31 -12.14
N TYR A 244 39.76 -11.49 -11.26
CA TYR A 244 39.01 -10.58 -10.39
C TYR A 244 39.09 -9.16 -10.93
N GLU A 245 37.94 -8.50 -11.07
CA GLU A 245 37.88 -7.09 -11.43
C GLU A 245 36.83 -6.34 -10.61
N ILE A 246 37.09 -5.05 -10.35
CA ILE A 246 36.05 -4.14 -9.89
C ILE A 246 35.08 -3.92 -11.06
N SER A 247 33.82 -4.27 -10.84
CA SER A 247 32.73 -4.21 -11.81
C SER A 247 31.51 -3.52 -11.18
N ASP A 248 30.51 -3.21 -11.99
CA ASP A 248 29.15 -2.93 -11.56
C ASP A 248 28.18 -4.06 -11.97
N ILE A 249 26.90 -3.88 -11.64
CA ILE A 249 25.83 -4.86 -11.86
C ILE A 249 25.44 -4.98 -13.34
N GLU A 250 25.42 -3.88 -14.09
CA GLU A 250 25.07 -3.88 -15.53
C GLU A 250 26.14 -4.65 -16.31
N ASN A 251 27.42 -4.38 -16.03
CA ASN A 251 28.55 -5.11 -16.62
C ASN A 251 28.52 -6.62 -16.32
N TYR A 252 28.11 -7.03 -15.12
CA TYR A 252 27.90 -8.45 -14.81
C TYR A 252 26.78 -9.07 -15.65
N ILE A 253 25.63 -8.41 -15.71
CA ILE A 253 24.45 -8.89 -16.43
C ILE A 253 24.74 -9.00 -17.94
N ASP A 254 25.42 -8.02 -18.50
CA ASP A 254 25.83 -8.04 -19.91
C ASP A 254 26.81 -9.17 -20.20
N SER A 255 27.80 -9.39 -19.32
CA SER A 255 28.70 -10.55 -19.38
C SER A 255 27.94 -11.89 -19.43
N VAL A 256 26.94 -12.05 -18.56
CA VAL A 256 26.07 -13.24 -18.53
C VAL A 256 25.29 -13.40 -19.83
N ARG A 257 24.64 -12.33 -20.32
CA ARG A 257 23.83 -12.34 -21.56
C ARG A 257 24.67 -12.65 -22.79
N ASN A 258 25.91 -12.16 -22.84
CA ASN A 258 26.83 -12.40 -23.94
C ASN A 258 27.34 -13.84 -23.98
N GLU A 259 27.40 -14.52 -22.83
CA GLU A 259 27.83 -15.92 -22.75
C GLU A 259 26.66 -16.92 -22.91
N ARG A 260 25.46 -16.56 -22.46
CA ARG A 260 24.30 -17.46 -22.43
C ARG A 260 22.99 -16.72 -22.72
N ASN A 261 22.16 -17.33 -23.56
CA ASN A 261 20.87 -16.78 -24.00
C ASN A 261 19.64 -17.59 -23.55
N GLU A 262 19.82 -18.79 -22.98
CA GLU A 262 18.74 -19.67 -22.50
C GLU A 262 18.88 -19.95 -21.00
N PHE A 263 17.85 -19.58 -20.22
CA PHE A 263 17.80 -19.79 -18.78
C PHE A 263 16.48 -20.45 -18.36
N THR A 264 16.48 -21.11 -17.20
CA THR A 264 15.27 -21.67 -16.59
C THR A 264 14.23 -20.56 -16.37
N GLU A 265 12.96 -20.81 -16.66
CA GLU A 265 11.87 -19.86 -16.41
C GLU A 265 11.18 -20.17 -15.08
N LEU A 266 11.17 -19.20 -14.17
CA LEU A 266 10.36 -19.19 -12.96
C LEU A 266 9.20 -18.20 -13.08
N LYS A 267 8.08 -18.50 -12.43
CA LYS A 267 6.83 -17.72 -12.55
C LYS A 267 6.29 -17.36 -11.17
N GLY A 268 5.66 -16.19 -11.09
CA GLY A 268 4.92 -15.77 -9.91
C GLY A 268 5.76 -15.03 -8.88
N GLU A 269 5.28 -15.06 -7.63
CA GLU A 269 5.94 -14.43 -6.48
C GLU A 269 7.04 -15.34 -5.92
N PHE A 270 8.07 -14.74 -5.31
CA PHE A 270 9.18 -15.47 -4.69
C PHE A 270 9.17 -15.27 -3.19
N LEU A 271 8.63 -16.27 -2.47
CA LEU A 271 8.40 -16.26 -1.03
C LEU A 271 8.99 -17.50 -0.32
N ASN A 272 9.89 -18.24 -0.98
CA ASN A 272 10.49 -19.42 -0.37
C ASN A 272 11.55 -19.02 0.68
N ALA A 273 11.37 -19.53 1.90
CA ALA A 273 12.20 -19.18 3.05
C ALA A 273 13.18 -20.28 3.48
N LYS A 274 13.60 -21.16 2.54
CA LYS A 274 14.55 -22.23 2.83
C LYS A 274 15.92 -21.66 3.20
N HIS A 275 16.62 -20.99 2.28
CA HIS A 275 17.99 -20.50 2.53
C HIS A 275 18.07 -19.13 3.20
N MET A 276 16.98 -18.37 3.25
CA MET A 276 16.90 -17.01 3.78
C MET A 276 15.53 -16.73 4.37
N ARG A 277 15.42 -15.69 5.20
CA ARG A 277 14.15 -15.33 5.86
C ARG A 277 13.30 -14.44 4.96
N ILE A 278 12.00 -14.65 4.93
CA ILE A 278 11.05 -13.85 4.13
C ILE A 278 10.19 -12.97 5.03
N HIS A 279 10.04 -13.31 6.31
CA HIS A 279 9.22 -12.52 7.23
C HIS A 279 7.74 -12.46 6.79
N LYS A 280 7.19 -13.60 6.37
CA LYS A 280 5.85 -13.72 5.75
C LYS A 280 4.66 -13.22 6.61
N SER A 281 4.87 -12.88 7.87
CA SER A 281 3.86 -12.31 8.77
C SER A 281 4.21 -10.92 9.30
N ILE A 282 5.11 -10.21 8.59
CA ILE A 282 5.49 -8.82 8.91
C ILE A 282 4.37 -7.82 8.56
N PHE A 283 3.43 -8.23 7.72
CA PHE A 283 2.36 -7.38 7.17
C PHE A 283 1.37 -6.86 8.21
N SER A 284 1.36 -7.44 9.40
CA SER A 284 0.55 -7.01 10.55
C SER A 284 1.36 -6.36 11.69
N SER A 285 2.70 -6.33 11.62
CA SER A 285 3.55 -5.66 12.62
C SER A 285 3.14 -4.20 12.78
N ARG A 286 2.98 -3.63 13.98
CA ARG A 286 2.58 -2.21 14.13
C ARG A 286 1.39 -1.83 13.22
N SER A 287 0.29 -2.57 13.38
CA SER A 287 -0.91 -2.44 12.56
C SER A 287 -1.43 -0.99 12.48
N ASP A 288 -1.19 -0.20 13.51
CA ASP A 288 -1.46 1.24 13.54
C ASP A 288 -0.76 2.01 12.41
N LEU A 289 0.51 1.72 12.14
CA LEU A 289 1.28 2.36 11.07
C LEU A 289 0.87 1.82 9.69
N LYS A 290 0.58 0.51 9.58
CA LYS A 290 0.10 -0.11 8.33
C LYS A 290 -1.23 0.47 7.89
N ILE A 291 -2.16 0.69 8.83
CA ILE A 291 -3.44 1.33 8.54
C ILE A 291 -3.23 2.75 8.02
N MET A 292 -2.28 3.51 8.61
CA MET A 292 -1.96 4.85 8.12
C MET A 292 -1.42 4.81 6.69
N ASN A 293 -0.48 3.91 6.38
CA ASN A 293 0.01 3.72 5.01
C ASN A 293 -1.13 3.44 4.04
N ASN A 294 -1.90 2.39 4.31
CA ASN A 294 -2.87 1.86 3.35
C ASN A 294 -4.03 2.84 3.14
N LYS A 295 -4.48 3.54 4.19
CA LYS A 295 -5.48 4.61 4.04
C LYS A 295 -4.93 5.79 3.25
N LEU A 296 -3.65 6.15 3.44
CA LEU A 296 -3.05 7.29 2.76
C LEU A 296 -2.72 6.99 1.28
N GLU A 297 -2.24 5.79 0.94
CA GLU A 297 -2.07 5.36 -0.45
C GLU A 297 -3.40 5.42 -1.22
N ASN A 298 -4.47 4.88 -0.61
CA ASN A 298 -5.81 4.95 -1.17
C ASN A 298 -6.29 6.40 -1.28
N TYR A 299 -6.07 7.23 -0.26
CA TYR A 299 -6.49 8.64 -0.30
C TYR A 299 -5.77 9.42 -1.40
N ILE A 300 -4.45 9.26 -1.55
CA ILE A 300 -3.68 9.98 -2.56
C ILE A 300 -4.14 9.58 -3.98
N THR A 301 -4.23 8.28 -4.25
CA THR A 301 -4.49 7.75 -5.60
C THR A 301 -5.97 7.77 -6.00
N ASN A 302 -6.88 7.60 -5.04
CA ASN A 302 -8.33 7.50 -5.31
C ASN A 302 -9.07 8.83 -5.09
N VAL A 303 -8.50 9.75 -4.30
CA VAL A 303 -9.19 10.98 -3.88
C VAL A 303 -8.39 12.22 -4.27
N LEU A 304 -7.16 12.38 -3.79
CA LEU A 304 -6.36 13.58 -4.00
C LEU A 304 -6.07 13.81 -5.49
N GLU A 305 -5.34 12.91 -6.14
CA GLU A 305 -4.94 13.09 -7.54
C GLU A 305 -6.13 13.21 -8.51
N PRO A 306 -7.20 12.39 -8.39
CA PRO A 306 -8.39 12.55 -9.23
C PRO A 306 -9.07 13.90 -9.06
N LEU A 307 -9.23 14.39 -7.82
CA LEU A 307 -9.90 15.66 -7.56
C LEU A 307 -9.03 16.88 -7.88
N LEU A 308 -7.71 16.77 -7.77
CA LEU A 308 -6.79 17.77 -8.32
C LEU A 308 -6.84 17.80 -9.85
N THR A 309 -7.00 16.65 -10.50
CA THR A 309 -7.19 16.57 -11.96
C THR A 309 -8.51 17.18 -12.39
N LEU A 310 -9.57 16.95 -11.61
CA LEU A 310 -10.86 17.62 -11.77
C LEU A 310 -10.70 19.14 -11.66
N SER A 311 -10.02 19.61 -10.61
CA SER A 311 -9.73 21.03 -10.39
C SER A 311 -8.92 21.64 -11.53
N TYR A 312 -7.89 20.94 -12.01
CA TYR A 312 -7.08 21.33 -13.17
C TYR A 312 -7.92 21.46 -14.44
N SER A 313 -8.84 20.52 -14.66
CA SER A 313 -9.73 20.56 -15.83
C SER A 313 -10.68 21.77 -15.87
N LEU A 314 -10.90 22.40 -14.72
CA LEU A 314 -11.71 23.61 -14.55
C LEU A 314 -10.88 24.89 -14.68
N GLY A 315 -9.56 24.79 -14.77
CA GLY A 315 -8.63 25.91 -14.98
C GLY A 315 -7.76 26.27 -13.78
N ASN A 316 -7.84 25.51 -12.67
CA ASN A 316 -6.94 25.69 -11.54
C ASN A 316 -5.56 25.06 -11.79
N GLU A 317 -4.56 25.44 -10.99
CA GLU A 317 -3.23 24.81 -11.03
C GLU A 317 -3.28 23.35 -10.57
N TYR A 318 -2.43 22.49 -11.14
CA TYR A 318 -2.15 21.17 -10.58
C TYR A 318 -0.79 21.21 -9.85
N PRO A 319 -0.76 21.13 -8.51
CA PRO A 319 0.42 21.41 -7.69
C PRO A 319 1.41 20.23 -7.64
N HIS A 320 2.06 19.92 -8.76
CA HIS A 320 2.97 18.76 -8.92
C HIS A 320 4.05 18.67 -7.83
N LEU A 321 4.67 19.80 -7.45
CA LEU A 321 5.74 19.79 -6.46
C LEU A 321 5.25 19.37 -5.06
N VAL A 322 4.05 19.81 -4.66
CA VAL A 322 3.46 19.42 -3.37
C VAL A 322 3.13 17.92 -3.38
N ILE A 323 2.62 17.42 -4.50
CA ILE A 323 2.33 15.98 -4.67
C ILE A 323 3.62 15.16 -4.65
N LYS A 324 4.69 15.63 -5.30
CA LYS A 324 6.03 15.03 -5.24
C LYS A 324 6.53 14.96 -3.80
N ASP A 325 6.36 16.00 -3.00
CA ASP A 325 6.76 16.00 -1.59
C ASP A 325 5.95 15.02 -0.73
N ILE A 326 4.62 14.96 -0.95
CA ILE A 326 3.75 13.95 -0.31
C ILE A 326 4.23 12.53 -0.64
N TRP A 327 4.48 12.27 -1.92
CA TRP A 327 4.94 10.97 -2.39
C TRP A 327 6.34 10.62 -1.86
N LYS A 328 7.27 11.58 -1.80
CA LYS A 328 8.59 11.37 -1.17
C LYS A 328 8.45 10.93 0.29
N LEU A 329 7.60 11.56 1.09
CA LEU A 329 7.32 11.13 2.47
C LEU A 329 6.79 9.69 2.51
N MET A 330 5.91 9.32 1.57
CA MET A 330 5.42 7.94 1.44
C MET A 330 6.54 6.95 1.07
N PHE A 331 7.43 7.29 0.14
CA PHE A 331 8.54 6.42 -0.27
C PHE A 331 9.52 6.16 0.86
N GLU A 332 9.84 7.19 1.63
CA GLU A 332 10.69 7.04 2.80
C GLU A 332 10.07 6.11 3.85
N ASN A 333 8.74 6.06 3.94
CA ASN A 333 8.02 5.12 4.80
C ASN A 333 7.81 3.75 4.15
N ALA A 334 7.93 3.66 2.83
CA ALA A 334 7.80 2.42 2.05
C ALA A 334 9.11 1.62 1.96
N ALA A 335 10.23 2.19 2.43
CA ALA A 335 11.48 1.45 2.62
C ALA A 335 11.22 0.21 3.50
N HIS A 336 11.83 -0.92 3.13
CA HIS A 336 11.44 -2.23 3.64
C HIS A 336 11.41 -2.33 5.18
N ASP A 337 12.38 -1.75 5.89
CA ASP A 337 12.37 -1.70 7.36
C ASP A 337 11.29 -0.78 7.94
N SER A 338 11.05 0.38 7.31
CA SER A 338 10.02 1.35 7.70
C SER A 338 8.61 0.76 7.58
N ILE A 339 8.26 0.21 6.40
CA ILE A 339 6.95 -0.41 6.17
C ILE A 339 6.84 -1.75 6.89
N GLY A 340 7.92 -2.51 7.01
CA GLY A 340 8.01 -3.68 7.87
C GLY A 340 7.74 -3.32 9.34
N SER A 341 8.05 -2.08 9.72
CA SER A 341 8.03 -1.57 11.10
C SER A 341 8.82 -2.48 12.04
N CYS A 342 9.91 -3.03 11.52
CA CYS A 342 10.87 -3.86 12.23
C CYS A 342 11.96 -3.03 12.89
N ASN A 343 11.57 -1.89 13.45
CA ASN A 343 12.44 -0.86 14.00
C ASN A 343 12.29 -0.73 15.52
N SER A 344 13.19 0.04 16.14
CA SER A 344 12.98 0.55 17.50
C SER A 344 11.74 1.46 17.58
N ASP A 345 11.18 1.65 18.78
CA ASP A 345 10.01 2.52 18.94
C ASP A 345 10.30 3.98 18.57
N THR A 346 11.47 4.52 18.95
CA THR A 346 11.88 5.87 18.56
C THR A 346 12.00 6.04 17.04
N THR A 347 12.47 5.02 16.32
CA THR A 347 12.47 5.04 14.85
C THR A 347 11.04 5.01 14.30
N ASN A 348 10.14 4.22 14.90
CA ASN A 348 8.74 4.18 14.47
C ASN A 348 7.98 5.51 14.74
N GLU A 349 8.46 6.37 15.67
CA GLU A 349 7.96 7.74 15.83
C GLU A 349 8.29 8.63 14.61
N ASP A 350 9.48 8.46 14.00
CA ASP A 350 9.86 9.14 12.76
C ASP A 350 8.98 8.70 11.59
N VAL A 351 8.70 7.39 11.49
CA VAL A 351 7.75 6.80 10.51
C VAL A 351 6.34 7.39 10.68
N TYR A 352 5.83 7.39 11.91
CA TYR A 352 4.53 7.99 12.24
C TYR A 352 4.46 9.46 11.83
N THR A 353 5.51 10.24 12.14
CA THR A 353 5.56 11.67 11.86
C THR A 353 5.48 11.94 10.35
N ARG A 354 6.16 11.14 9.52
CA ARG A 354 6.07 11.25 8.05
C ARG A 354 4.69 10.91 7.53
N TYR A 355 4.03 9.87 8.05
CA TYR A 355 2.63 9.59 7.67
C TYR A 355 1.69 10.74 8.06
N LYS A 356 1.88 11.30 9.26
CA LYS A 356 1.10 12.46 9.71
C LYS A 356 1.31 13.65 8.77
N GLN A 357 2.55 13.97 8.40
CA GLN A 357 2.87 15.08 7.49
C GLN A 357 2.26 14.86 6.10
N ALA A 358 2.44 13.67 5.52
CA ALA A 358 1.90 13.34 4.20
C ALA A 358 0.36 13.38 4.19
N ARG A 359 -0.29 12.88 5.25
CA ARG A 359 -1.75 12.99 5.45
C ARG A 359 -2.20 14.44 5.54
N ASP A 360 -1.56 15.23 6.41
CA ASP A 360 -1.96 16.61 6.64
C ASP A 360 -1.76 17.45 5.36
N LEU A 361 -0.66 17.28 4.63
CA LEU A 361 -0.46 17.91 3.33
C LEU A 361 -1.55 17.50 2.33
N SER A 362 -1.85 16.20 2.23
CA SER A 362 -2.86 15.68 1.30
C SER A 362 -4.26 16.25 1.59
N ILE A 363 -4.69 16.23 2.85
CA ILE A 363 -6.01 16.72 3.26
C ILE A 363 -6.13 18.23 3.02
N ASN A 364 -5.13 19.02 3.45
CA ASN A 364 -5.18 20.47 3.30
C ASN A 364 -5.09 20.91 1.84
N LEU A 365 -4.31 20.20 1.01
CA LEU A 365 -4.23 20.45 -0.42
C LEU A 365 -5.59 20.18 -1.10
N LEU A 366 -6.22 19.05 -0.75
CA LEU A 366 -7.54 18.75 -1.30
C LEU A 366 -8.60 19.75 -0.83
N ASP A 367 -8.60 20.12 0.46
CA ASP A 367 -9.52 21.11 1.03
C ASP A 367 -9.47 22.44 0.26
N LEU A 368 -8.25 22.94 -0.01
CA LEU A 368 -8.04 24.13 -0.82
C LEU A 368 -8.69 24.00 -2.21
N HIS A 369 -8.45 22.90 -2.92
CA HIS A 369 -8.98 22.71 -4.26
C HIS A 369 -10.49 22.47 -4.29
N MET A 370 -11.04 21.77 -3.30
CA MET A 370 -12.49 21.63 -3.13
C MET A 370 -13.15 22.99 -2.85
N ARG A 371 -12.50 23.84 -2.07
CA ARG A 371 -12.97 25.22 -1.84
C ARG A 371 -12.91 26.06 -3.11
N LEU A 372 -11.79 26.04 -3.83
CA LEU A 372 -11.62 26.77 -5.09
C LEU A 372 -12.73 26.41 -6.06
N ILE A 373 -13.03 25.12 -6.20
CA ILE A 373 -14.16 24.69 -7.04
C ILE A 373 -15.49 25.19 -6.46
N SER A 374 -15.78 24.89 -5.18
CA SER A 374 -17.08 25.16 -4.56
C SER A 374 -17.47 26.64 -4.57
N THR A 375 -16.51 27.53 -4.38
CA THR A 375 -16.72 28.99 -4.33
C THR A 375 -16.83 29.65 -5.70
N GLN A 376 -16.31 28.99 -6.74
CA GLN A 376 -16.42 29.43 -8.13
C GLN A 376 -17.67 28.87 -8.84
N ILE A 377 -18.47 28.02 -8.17
CA ILE A 377 -19.78 27.60 -8.69
C ILE A 377 -20.77 28.77 -8.62
N LYS A 378 -21.57 28.93 -9.68
CA LYS A 378 -22.70 29.89 -9.72
C LYS A 378 -23.66 29.63 -8.57
N ASN A 379 -23.70 30.57 -7.64
CA ASN A 379 -24.54 30.51 -6.45
C ASN A 379 -25.64 31.59 -6.54
N ASN A 380 -26.90 31.18 -6.41
CA ASN A 380 -28.07 32.06 -6.48
C ASN A 380 -28.37 32.75 -5.13
N ASN A 381 -27.34 33.27 -4.46
CA ASN A 381 -27.41 33.83 -3.09
C ASN A 381 -27.81 32.81 -2.00
N GLU A 382 -27.43 31.54 -2.16
CA GLU A 382 -27.60 30.52 -1.13
C GLU A 382 -26.54 30.71 -0.03
N GLU A 383 -26.98 30.70 1.22
CA GLU A 383 -26.15 31.07 2.37
C GLU A 383 -25.21 29.95 2.83
N ILE A 384 -25.63 28.69 2.64
CA ILE A 384 -24.86 27.49 2.99
C ILE A 384 -25.00 26.48 1.84
N THR A 385 -23.87 25.97 1.37
CA THR A 385 -23.82 24.99 0.27
C THR A 385 -22.97 23.77 0.65
N LEU A 386 -23.28 22.62 0.07
CA LEU A 386 -22.47 21.40 0.13
C LEU A 386 -22.10 20.98 -1.29
N THR A 387 -20.82 20.97 -1.62
CA THR A 387 -20.36 20.41 -2.90
C THR A 387 -19.95 18.96 -2.68
N VAL A 388 -20.60 18.05 -3.39
CA VAL A 388 -20.35 16.61 -3.34
C VAL A 388 -19.46 16.23 -4.52
N PHE A 389 -18.26 15.72 -4.24
CA PHE A 389 -17.24 15.36 -5.21
C PHE A 389 -17.10 13.85 -5.35
N ASN A 390 -17.11 13.38 -6.60
CA ASN A 390 -16.90 11.99 -6.95
C ASN A 390 -15.63 11.85 -7.81
N GLY A 391 -14.56 11.37 -7.19
CA GLY A 391 -13.29 11.05 -7.87
C GLY A 391 -13.28 9.68 -8.56
N PHE A 392 -14.39 8.93 -8.52
CA PHE A 392 -14.53 7.65 -9.21
C PHE A 392 -15.15 7.87 -10.61
N PRO A 393 -14.71 7.14 -11.65
CA PRO A 393 -15.14 7.39 -13.03
C PRO A 393 -16.50 6.75 -13.39
N GLU A 394 -17.34 6.48 -12.39
CA GLU A 394 -18.73 6.00 -12.56
C GLU A 394 -19.69 6.86 -11.73
N VAL A 395 -20.96 6.90 -12.14
CA VAL A 395 -22.01 7.60 -11.39
C VAL A 395 -22.19 6.95 -10.02
N ARG A 396 -22.29 7.76 -8.96
CA ARG A 396 -22.41 7.26 -7.59
C ARG A 396 -23.77 7.59 -6.97
N ASN A 397 -24.30 6.60 -6.26
CA ASN A 397 -25.52 6.65 -5.45
C ASN A 397 -25.22 5.92 -4.14
N GLU A 398 -25.11 6.63 -3.02
CA GLU A 398 -24.74 6.03 -1.75
C GLU A 398 -25.12 6.93 -0.57
N VAL A 399 -24.93 6.43 0.65
CA VAL A 399 -24.98 7.25 1.85
C VAL A 399 -23.57 7.66 2.25
N VAL A 400 -23.36 8.97 2.40
CA VAL A 400 -22.07 9.56 2.79
C VAL A 400 -22.15 10.09 4.21
N GLU A 401 -21.28 9.60 5.10
CA GLU A 401 -21.10 10.14 6.45
C GLU A 401 -19.97 11.19 6.46
N PHE A 402 -20.23 12.39 6.98
CA PHE A 402 -19.24 13.47 7.08
C PHE A 402 -19.53 14.42 8.27
N ASP A 403 -18.49 15.13 8.71
CA ASP A 403 -18.57 16.22 9.69
C ASP A 403 -18.93 17.54 8.98
N THR A 404 -19.83 18.33 9.57
CA THR A 404 -20.31 19.61 9.01
C THR A 404 -20.85 20.55 10.11
N TYR A 405 -21.13 21.81 9.78
CA TYR A 405 -21.53 22.89 10.68
C TYR A 405 -22.95 23.38 10.38
N ILE A 406 -23.93 22.81 11.07
CA ILE A 406 -25.34 23.11 10.79
C ILE A 406 -25.88 24.28 11.65
N PRO A 407 -26.82 25.08 11.11
CA PRO A 407 -27.50 26.10 11.89
C PRO A 407 -28.47 25.47 12.90
N GLY A 408 -28.83 26.22 13.94
CA GLY A 408 -29.79 25.75 14.95
C GLY A 408 -31.27 25.83 14.55
N GLN A 409 -31.58 26.47 13.42
CA GLN A 409 -32.93 26.48 12.83
C GLN A 409 -33.16 25.22 11.96
N ASP A 410 -34.42 24.93 11.66
CA ASP A 410 -34.77 23.83 10.76
C ASP A 410 -34.19 24.08 9.36
N PHE A 411 -33.80 23.01 8.68
CA PHE A 411 -33.32 23.07 7.30
C PHE A 411 -33.60 21.77 6.54
N VAL A 412 -33.53 21.84 5.21
CA VAL A 412 -33.44 20.69 4.31
C VAL A 412 -32.30 20.89 3.33
N ILE A 413 -31.75 19.79 2.80
CA ILE A 413 -30.70 19.80 1.77
C ILE A 413 -31.36 19.54 0.42
N LYS A 414 -31.16 20.41 -0.56
CA LYS A 414 -31.71 20.28 -1.91
C LYS A 414 -30.63 20.10 -2.96
N ASN A 415 -30.93 19.31 -3.99
CA ASN A 415 -30.14 19.29 -5.22
C ASN A 415 -30.59 20.41 -6.18
N LYS A 416 -29.92 20.53 -7.34
CA LYS A 416 -30.24 21.54 -8.37
C LYS A 416 -31.68 21.49 -8.89
N SER A 417 -32.32 20.32 -8.84
CA SER A 417 -33.69 20.13 -9.33
C SER A 417 -34.74 20.59 -8.30
N GLY A 418 -34.30 20.98 -7.10
CA GLY A 418 -35.17 21.32 -5.98
C GLY A 418 -35.66 20.10 -5.20
N GLU A 419 -35.20 18.89 -5.54
CA GLU A 419 -35.49 17.67 -4.79
C GLU A 419 -34.81 17.72 -3.42
N ILE A 420 -35.59 17.44 -2.37
CA ILE A 420 -35.11 17.35 -1.00
C ILE A 420 -34.44 15.98 -0.81
N LEU A 421 -33.17 16.00 -0.41
CA LEU A 421 -32.40 14.79 -0.13
C LEU A 421 -32.61 14.33 1.32
N ASN A 422 -32.61 13.02 1.51
CA ASN A 422 -32.77 12.41 2.82
C ASN A 422 -31.43 12.41 3.57
N TYR A 423 -31.46 12.86 4.81
CA TYR A 423 -30.28 12.84 5.69
C TYR A 423 -30.67 12.64 7.15
N ILE A 424 -29.76 12.06 7.93
CA ILE A 424 -29.90 11.91 9.38
C ILE A 424 -28.74 12.60 10.09
N ILE A 425 -29.04 13.23 11.24
CA ILE A 425 -28.03 13.78 12.14
C ILE A 425 -27.71 12.70 13.18
N LYS A 426 -26.50 12.15 13.12
CA LYS A 426 -26.07 11.07 14.03
C LYS A 426 -25.56 11.60 15.36
N GLU A 427 -24.80 12.69 15.30
CA GLU A 427 -24.21 13.36 16.44
C GLU A 427 -24.29 14.87 16.21
N LYS A 428 -24.52 15.65 17.27
CA LYS A 428 -24.39 17.11 17.21
C LYS A 428 -23.94 17.68 18.55
N GLY A 429 -23.13 18.74 18.52
CA GLY A 429 -22.67 19.48 19.70
C GLY A 429 -22.66 20.98 19.45
N ASP A 430 -23.10 21.78 20.44
CA ASP A 430 -23.12 23.24 20.35
C ASP A 430 -21.71 23.82 20.39
N ILE A 431 -21.37 24.60 19.37
CA ILE A 431 -20.08 25.29 19.23
C ILE A 431 -20.27 26.76 18.85
N THR A 432 -21.46 27.31 19.09
CA THR A 432 -21.87 28.67 18.69
C THR A 432 -20.86 29.73 19.12
N ASN A 433 -20.48 29.72 20.40
CA ASN A 433 -19.54 30.71 20.95
C ASN A 433 -18.16 30.62 20.29
N TYR A 434 -17.71 29.42 19.92
CA TYR A 434 -16.43 29.23 19.27
C TYR A 434 -16.43 29.79 17.83
N ILE A 435 -17.49 29.52 17.06
CA ILE A 435 -17.62 29.98 15.68
C ILE A 435 -17.81 31.50 15.60
N LEU A 436 -18.86 32.01 16.26
CA LEU A 436 -19.31 33.39 16.07
C LEU A 436 -18.36 34.44 16.64
N THR A 437 -17.45 34.06 17.54
CA THR A 437 -16.41 34.97 18.07
C THR A 437 -15.15 35.02 17.21
N GLN A 438 -15.04 34.16 16.18
CA GLN A 438 -13.82 33.97 15.39
C GLN A 438 -14.03 34.21 13.89
N THR A 439 -15.26 34.52 13.45
CA THR A 439 -15.56 34.83 12.05
C THR A 439 -14.80 36.07 11.58
N ILE A 440 -14.05 35.94 10.49
CA ILE A 440 -13.29 37.02 9.85
C ILE A 440 -14.07 37.52 8.64
N ARG A 441 -14.32 38.84 8.57
CA ARG A 441 -15.00 39.49 7.45
C ARG A 441 -14.02 40.35 6.66
N LEU A 442 -13.60 39.86 5.49
CA LEU A 442 -12.71 40.61 4.59
C LEU A 442 -13.40 41.86 3.99
N ASN A 443 -14.72 41.77 3.74
CA ASN A 443 -15.55 42.89 3.32
C ASN A 443 -16.70 43.12 4.33
N PRO A 444 -16.54 44.02 5.31
CA PRO A 444 -17.57 44.31 6.30
C PRO A 444 -18.88 44.88 5.72
N SER A 445 -18.85 45.38 4.48
CA SER A 445 -20.05 45.87 3.78
C SER A 445 -20.83 44.76 3.08
N LYS A 446 -20.22 43.59 2.80
CA LYS A 446 -20.91 42.41 2.26
C LYS A 446 -21.81 41.83 3.34
N LYS A 447 -23.13 41.86 3.13
CA LYS A 447 -24.07 41.16 4.03
C LYS A 447 -23.84 39.65 3.87
N ILE A 448 -23.73 38.96 5.00
CA ILE A 448 -23.59 37.51 5.07
C ILE A 448 -24.62 36.99 6.08
N TYR A 449 -25.14 35.79 5.85
CA TYR A 449 -25.89 35.10 6.88
C TYR A 449 -25.00 34.70 8.06
N ILE A 450 -25.51 34.92 9.26
CA ILE A 450 -24.89 34.49 10.51
C ILE A 450 -25.99 33.82 11.35
N PRO A 451 -25.93 32.49 11.58
CA PRO A 451 -26.92 31.80 12.38
C PRO A 451 -26.83 32.21 13.86
N LYS A 452 -27.95 32.16 14.58
CA LYS A 452 -27.97 32.40 16.04
C LYS A 452 -27.24 31.32 16.83
N THR A 453 -27.26 30.09 16.32
CA THR A 453 -26.70 28.90 16.95
C THR A 453 -26.05 28.05 15.87
N VAL A 454 -24.86 27.51 16.16
CA VAL A 454 -24.10 26.62 15.27
C VAL A 454 -23.80 25.33 15.99
N TYR A 455 -24.13 24.21 15.36
CA TYR A 455 -23.79 22.88 15.83
C TYR A 455 -22.73 22.26 14.93
N ARG A 456 -21.68 21.67 15.51
CA ARG A 456 -20.87 20.68 14.78
C ARG A 456 -21.67 19.40 14.78
N ALA A 457 -21.91 18.82 13.61
CA ALA A 457 -22.72 17.63 13.45
C ALA A 457 -22.01 16.59 12.58
N LYS A 458 -22.26 15.31 12.88
CA LYS A 458 -21.98 14.20 11.97
C LYS A 458 -23.28 13.82 11.27
N ILE A 459 -23.32 13.96 9.95
CA ILE A 459 -24.50 13.70 9.13
C ILE A 459 -24.26 12.51 8.22
N ALA A 460 -25.27 11.65 8.05
CA ALA A 460 -25.33 10.70 6.95
C ALA A 460 -26.31 11.22 5.90
N LEU A 461 -25.84 11.49 4.69
CA LEU A 461 -26.62 12.07 3.58
C LEU A 461 -26.73 11.05 2.45
N SER A 462 -27.96 10.76 2.01
CA SER A 462 -28.17 9.95 0.80
C SER A 462 -28.01 10.83 -0.43
N VAL A 463 -26.90 10.61 -1.15
CA VAL A 463 -26.58 11.31 -2.39
C VAL A 463 -26.97 10.44 -3.58
N LYS A 464 -27.38 11.09 -4.67
CA LYS A 464 -27.92 10.41 -5.84
C LYS A 464 -27.39 11.05 -7.12
N ASP A 465 -27.14 10.21 -8.12
CA ASP A 465 -26.75 10.59 -9.48
C ASP A 465 -25.51 11.51 -9.51
N ILE A 466 -24.55 11.28 -8.61
CA ILE A 466 -23.35 12.11 -8.52
C ILE A 466 -22.46 11.88 -9.74
N PRO A 467 -22.12 12.92 -10.52
CA PRO A 467 -21.44 12.75 -11.80
C PRO A 467 -20.08 12.06 -11.65
N PRO A 468 -19.68 11.19 -12.61
CA PRO A 468 -18.38 10.52 -12.60
C PRO A 468 -17.25 11.53 -12.80
N MET A 469 -16.14 11.37 -12.07
CA MET A 469 -15.01 12.31 -12.06
C MET A 469 -15.49 13.77 -12.06
N GLY A 470 -16.30 14.11 -11.07
CA GLY A 470 -17.17 15.28 -11.13
C GLY A 470 -17.66 15.75 -9.78
N TYR A 471 -18.57 16.72 -9.81
CA TYR A 471 -19.23 17.24 -8.62
C TYR A 471 -20.68 17.66 -8.89
N THR A 472 -21.44 17.78 -7.80
CA THR A 472 -22.72 18.50 -7.75
C THR A 472 -22.74 19.41 -6.52
N GLN A 473 -23.28 20.61 -6.64
CA GLN A 473 -23.50 21.48 -5.48
C GLN A 473 -24.95 21.43 -5.00
N LEU A 474 -25.10 21.14 -3.71
CA LEU A 474 -26.34 21.10 -2.96
C LEU A 474 -26.46 22.38 -2.11
N VAL A 475 -27.68 22.71 -1.71
CA VAL A 475 -28.00 23.94 -0.99
C VAL A 475 -28.81 23.64 0.26
N PHE A 476 -28.58 24.40 1.33
CA PHE A 476 -29.45 24.37 2.50
C PHE A 476 -30.62 25.32 2.30
N GLU A 477 -31.84 24.79 2.28
CA GLU A 477 -33.03 25.61 2.44
C GLU A 477 -33.40 25.67 3.93
N LEU A 478 -33.30 26.87 4.49
CA LEU A 478 -33.59 27.13 5.90
C LEU A 478 -35.10 27.20 6.16
N ASP A 479 -35.47 27.08 7.44
CA ASP A 479 -36.84 27.15 7.97
C ASP A 479 -37.79 26.08 7.42
N THR A 480 -37.24 24.98 6.90
CA THR A 480 -37.99 23.80 6.45
C THR A 480 -37.56 22.59 7.25
N LYS A 481 -38.51 21.87 7.84
CA LYS A 481 -38.22 20.74 8.73
C LYS A 481 -37.81 19.48 7.98
N ASN A 482 -36.68 18.88 8.37
CA ASN A 482 -36.29 17.54 7.92
C ASN A 482 -37.31 16.48 8.38
N LYS A 483 -37.61 15.53 7.51
CA LYS A 483 -38.55 14.44 7.75
C LYS A 483 -37.87 13.10 8.07
N CYS A 484 -36.55 13.02 7.93
CA CYS A 484 -35.80 11.81 8.18
C CYS A 484 -35.30 11.82 9.62
N GLU A 485 -35.76 10.87 10.41
CA GLU A 485 -35.32 10.68 11.80
C GLU A 485 -34.71 9.29 11.97
N ILE A 486 -33.84 9.16 12.97
CA ILE A 486 -33.28 7.88 13.37
C ILE A 486 -34.22 7.29 14.42
N GLU A 487 -34.67 6.06 14.18
CA GLU A 487 -35.49 5.32 15.12
C GLU A 487 -34.66 4.21 15.77
N THR A 488 -34.62 4.18 17.10
CA THR A 488 -34.08 3.04 17.84
C THR A 488 -35.09 1.90 17.78
N SER A 489 -34.64 0.71 17.39
CA SER A 489 -35.48 -0.49 17.33
C SER A 489 -35.15 -1.45 18.48
N ASN A 490 -36.19 -2.08 19.03
CA ASN A 490 -36.04 -3.19 19.98
C ASN A 490 -35.69 -4.53 19.29
N CYS A 491 -35.71 -4.55 17.96
CA CYS A 491 -35.34 -5.72 17.16
C CYS A 491 -33.82 -5.91 17.15
N LYS A 492 -33.36 -7.14 16.90
CA LYS A 492 -31.93 -7.50 16.78
C LYS A 492 -31.53 -7.76 15.33
N GLU A 493 -32.24 -7.13 14.40
CA GLU A 493 -32.10 -7.38 12.97
C GLU A 493 -32.02 -6.08 12.19
N ILE A 494 -31.15 -6.09 11.17
CA ILE A 494 -31.09 -5.08 10.12
C ILE A 494 -31.29 -5.72 8.76
N GLU A 495 -31.84 -4.97 7.81
CA GLU A 495 -32.27 -5.52 6.52
C GLU A 495 -32.17 -4.49 5.40
N ASN A 496 -31.72 -4.92 4.21
CA ASN A 496 -31.80 -4.13 2.97
C ASN A 496 -32.30 -5.00 1.81
N LYS A 497 -32.13 -4.54 0.56
CA LYS A 497 -32.54 -5.31 -0.63
C LYS A 497 -31.90 -6.71 -0.70
N TYR A 498 -30.66 -6.87 -0.28
CA TYR A 498 -29.86 -8.09 -0.50
C TYR A 498 -29.74 -8.96 0.73
N TYR A 499 -29.69 -8.36 1.93
CA TYR A 499 -29.40 -9.09 3.15
C TYR A 499 -30.44 -8.85 4.23
N LYS A 500 -30.60 -9.86 5.07
CA LYS A 500 -31.14 -9.73 6.43
C LYS A 500 -30.08 -10.24 7.41
N ILE A 501 -29.69 -9.41 8.36
CA ILE A 501 -28.64 -9.71 9.34
C ILE A 501 -29.25 -9.74 10.73
N THR A 502 -29.06 -10.84 11.45
CA THR A 502 -29.54 -11.01 12.83
C THR A 502 -28.36 -11.17 13.79
N ALA A 503 -28.39 -10.48 14.91
CA ALA A 503 -27.37 -10.62 15.95
C ALA A 503 -27.67 -11.81 16.88
N ASN A 504 -26.69 -12.70 17.03
CA ASN A 504 -26.72 -13.75 18.05
C ASN A 504 -26.41 -13.18 19.44
N LYS A 505 -26.82 -13.88 20.50
CA LYS A 505 -26.52 -13.48 21.89
C LYS A 505 -25.03 -13.31 22.16
N ASN A 506 -24.20 -14.11 21.49
CA ASN A 506 -22.75 -14.07 21.61
C ASN A 506 -22.05 -13.02 20.74
N GLY A 507 -22.78 -12.19 20.00
CA GLY A 507 -22.20 -11.13 19.17
C GLY A 507 -21.69 -11.60 17.81
N SER A 508 -21.86 -12.88 17.45
CA SER A 508 -21.76 -13.32 16.06
C SER A 508 -23.02 -12.98 15.26
N LEU A 509 -22.95 -13.08 13.94
CA LEU A 509 -24.04 -12.73 13.04
C LEU A 509 -24.60 -13.95 12.29
N GLU A 510 -25.90 -13.93 12.04
CA GLU A 510 -26.53 -14.72 10.98
C GLU A 510 -26.83 -13.79 9.79
N ILE A 511 -26.29 -14.09 8.62
CA ILE A 511 -26.46 -13.30 7.40
C ILE A 511 -27.27 -14.13 6.40
N LEU A 512 -28.54 -13.77 6.21
CA LEU A 512 -29.36 -14.29 5.12
C LEU A 512 -29.08 -13.48 3.86
N ASP A 513 -28.48 -14.11 2.86
CA ASP A 513 -28.46 -13.63 1.49
C ASP A 513 -29.80 -13.94 0.82
N LYS A 514 -30.55 -12.91 0.49
CA LYS A 514 -31.90 -13.00 -0.07
C LYS A 514 -31.93 -13.43 -1.54
N GLU A 515 -30.82 -13.23 -2.27
CA GLU A 515 -30.75 -13.61 -3.67
C GLU A 515 -30.62 -15.14 -3.81
N SER A 516 -29.71 -15.75 -3.04
CA SER A 516 -29.55 -17.21 -3.00
C SER A 516 -30.47 -17.91 -2.00
N ASN A 517 -31.16 -17.15 -1.13
CA ASN A 517 -31.92 -17.64 0.02
C ASN A 517 -31.07 -18.52 0.98
N LYS A 518 -29.76 -18.22 1.06
CA LYS A 518 -28.80 -18.93 1.92
C LYS A 518 -28.51 -18.13 3.19
N THR A 519 -28.54 -18.80 4.34
CA THR A 519 -28.14 -18.21 5.62
C THR A 519 -26.76 -18.68 6.04
N TYR A 520 -25.84 -17.73 6.18
CA TYR A 520 -24.50 -17.94 6.74
C TYR A 520 -24.54 -17.70 8.25
N LYS A 521 -24.15 -18.70 9.04
CA LYS A 521 -24.19 -18.64 10.51
C LYS A 521 -22.81 -18.28 11.08
N ASN A 522 -22.80 -17.75 12.31
CA ASN A 522 -21.59 -17.43 13.07
C ASN A 522 -20.58 -16.59 12.27
N GLN A 523 -21.06 -15.52 11.63
CA GLN A 523 -20.24 -14.59 10.87
C GLN A 523 -19.68 -13.47 11.75
N ALA A 524 -18.62 -12.81 11.29
CA ALA A 524 -17.91 -11.74 11.99
C ALA A 524 -17.44 -12.13 13.41
N VAL A 525 -16.91 -13.34 13.57
CA VAL A 525 -16.41 -13.83 14.86
C VAL A 525 -15.03 -13.22 15.14
N ILE A 526 -14.87 -12.58 16.30
CA ILE A 526 -13.56 -12.08 16.75
C ILE A 526 -12.83 -13.21 17.46
N GLU A 527 -11.58 -13.42 17.09
CA GLU A 527 -10.71 -14.44 17.66
C GLU A 527 -9.41 -13.80 18.16
N ASP A 528 -8.98 -14.21 19.36
CA ASP A 528 -7.72 -13.86 19.99
C ASP A 528 -6.86 -15.10 20.20
N ASN A 529 -5.59 -15.04 19.84
CA ASN A 529 -4.60 -16.07 20.10
C ASN A 529 -3.24 -15.43 20.48
N GLY A 530 -2.30 -16.18 21.06
CA GLY A 530 -0.99 -15.63 21.44
C GLY A 530 -0.05 -15.33 20.27
N ASP A 531 0.88 -14.40 20.47
CA ASP A 531 2.01 -14.10 19.57
C ASP A 531 3.32 -14.08 20.38
N ASP A 532 4.09 -15.17 20.28
CA ASP A 532 5.45 -15.31 20.85
C ASP A 532 6.52 -14.71 19.93
N GLY A 533 6.09 -14.11 18.82
CA GLY A 533 6.92 -13.50 17.80
C GLY A 533 7.57 -12.18 18.19
N ASP A 534 8.04 -11.48 17.17
CA ASP A 534 8.78 -10.22 17.27
C ASP A 534 8.35 -9.27 16.16
N SER A 535 9.14 -8.24 15.89
CA SER A 535 8.79 -7.22 14.88
C SER A 535 8.75 -7.73 13.44
N TYR A 536 9.32 -8.91 13.15
CA TYR A 536 9.38 -9.49 11.81
C TYR A 536 8.33 -10.57 11.58
N ASN A 537 8.15 -11.44 12.56
CA ASN A 537 7.31 -12.62 12.39
C ASN A 537 6.33 -12.75 13.55
N TYR A 538 5.05 -12.91 13.23
CA TYR A 538 4.14 -13.65 14.10
C TYR A 538 4.67 -15.08 14.29
N SER A 539 4.66 -15.57 15.52
CA SER A 539 4.88 -16.97 15.85
C SER A 539 3.90 -17.40 16.93
N PRO A 540 3.15 -18.50 16.75
CA PRO A 540 2.29 -18.99 17.82
C PRO A 540 3.15 -19.46 19.02
N PRO A 541 2.65 -19.30 20.25
CA PRO A 541 3.26 -19.90 21.43
C PRO A 541 3.24 -21.43 21.36
N ARG A 542 4.17 -22.07 22.07
CA ARG A 542 4.20 -23.55 22.17
C ARG A 542 3.01 -24.13 22.93
N LYS A 543 2.46 -23.34 23.86
CA LYS A 543 1.21 -23.61 24.58
C LYS A 543 0.38 -22.35 24.47
N ASP A 544 -0.76 -22.46 23.80
CA ASP A 544 -1.65 -21.32 23.52
C ASP A 544 -3.09 -21.68 23.84
N ILE A 545 -3.91 -20.66 24.04
CA ILE A 545 -5.37 -20.78 24.06
C ILE A 545 -5.95 -19.79 23.07
N TYR A 546 -6.99 -20.23 22.37
CA TYR A 546 -7.79 -19.41 21.49
C TYR A 546 -9.02 -18.95 22.25
N VAL A 547 -9.29 -17.64 22.23
CA VAL A 547 -10.50 -17.06 22.83
C VAL A 547 -11.34 -16.49 21.71
N SER A 548 -12.65 -16.79 21.73
CA SER A 548 -13.59 -16.36 20.69
C SER A 548 -14.66 -15.43 21.27
N SER A 549 -15.16 -14.52 20.43
CA SER A 549 -16.38 -13.77 20.75
C SER A 549 -17.59 -14.69 20.94
N LEU A 550 -17.57 -15.92 20.42
CA LEU A 550 -18.65 -16.89 20.62
C LEU A 550 -18.93 -17.24 22.10
N ASP A 551 -17.95 -17.03 22.98
CA ASP A 551 -18.06 -17.22 24.44
C ASP A 551 -18.51 -15.95 25.19
N SER A 552 -18.71 -14.84 24.48
CA SER A 552 -19.11 -13.56 25.05
C SER A 552 -20.64 -13.41 25.12
N VAL A 553 -21.10 -12.37 25.80
CA VAL A 553 -22.49 -11.90 25.73
C VAL A 553 -22.48 -10.48 25.20
N SER A 554 -23.27 -10.23 24.16
CA SER A 554 -23.34 -8.93 23.50
C SER A 554 -24.61 -8.17 23.86
N SER A 555 -24.49 -6.86 23.99
CA SER A 555 -25.62 -5.94 23.86
C SER A 555 -25.73 -5.51 22.41
N VAL A 556 -26.97 -5.41 21.92
CA VAL A 556 -27.30 -5.06 20.54
C VAL A 556 -28.13 -3.79 20.57
N GLU A 557 -27.70 -2.80 19.81
CA GLU A 557 -28.45 -1.57 19.54
C GLU A 557 -28.70 -1.51 18.03
N VAL A 558 -29.96 -1.30 17.63
CA VAL A 558 -30.34 -1.19 16.21
C VAL A 558 -30.92 0.19 15.97
N LEU A 559 -30.37 0.87 14.97
CA LEU A 559 -30.79 2.18 14.51
C LEU A 559 -31.31 2.04 13.08
N LYS A 560 -32.56 2.43 12.84
CA LYS A 560 -33.18 2.39 11.52
C LYS A 560 -33.50 3.78 11.05
N SER A 561 -33.38 3.98 9.74
CA SER A 561 -33.80 5.18 9.04
C SER A 561 -34.23 4.81 7.63
N ASN A 562 -34.75 5.77 6.88
CA ASN A 562 -35.09 5.58 5.48
C ASN A 562 -33.87 5.49 4.55
N ILE A 563 -32.67 5.85 5.00
CA ILE A 563 -31.45 5.85 4.17
C ILE A 563 -30.45 4.77 4.54
N GLN A 564 -30.46 4.27 5.77
CA GLN A 564 -29.62 3.16 6.21
C GLN A 564 -30.18 2.49 7.47
N GLU A 565 -29.84 1.22 7.65
CA GLU A 565 -29.98 0.52 8.91
C GLU A 565 -28.61 0.18 9.49
N GLU A 566 -28.48 0.33 10.81
CA GLU A 566 -27.23 0.16 11.52
C GLU A 566 -27.43 -0.71 12.77
N MET A 567 -26.51 -1.63 12.98
CA MET A 567 -26.45 -2.48 14.17
C MET A 567 -25.13 -2.25 14.89
N ILE A 568 -25.20 -1.94 16.17
CA ILE A 568 -24.05 -1.73 17.04
C ILE A 568 -24.03 -2.85 18.09
N LEU A 569 -23.02 -3.71 17.97
CA LEU A 569 -22.73 -4.77 18.93
C LEU A 569 -21.66 -4.30 19.90
N LYS A 570 -21.90 -4.45 21.20
CA LYS A 570 -20.91 -4.18 22.25
C LYS A 570 -20.74 -5.42 23.11
N TYR A 571 -19.51 -5.90 23.23
CA TYR A 571 -19.16 -7.06 24.07
C TYR A 571 -17.71 -6.95 24.55
N SER A 572 -17.24 -7.91 25.33
CA SER A 572 -15.84 -7.98 25.76
C SER A 572 -15.36 -9.41 25.76
N LEU A 573 -14.24 -9.67 25.09
CA LEU A 573 -13.53 -10.94 25.21
C LEU A 573 -12.76 -10.93 26.54
N THR A 574 -12.82 -12.02 27.29
CA THR A 574 -11.97 -12.20 28.48
C THR A 574 -10.76 -13.05 28.07
N ILE A 575 -9.62 -12.41 27.94
CA ILE A 575 -8.40 -12.97 27.34
C ILE A 575 -7.25 -13.02 28.36
N PRO A 576 -6.18 -13.78 28.07
CA PRO A 576 -4.96 -13.76 28.88
C PRO A 576 -4.24 -12.41 28.80
N THR A 577 -3.57 -12.01 29.89
CA THR A 577 -2.75 -10.80 29.89
C THR A 577 -1.42 -11.01 29.14
N SER A 578 -0.85 -12.22 29.22
CA SER A 578 0.50 -12.50 28.73
C SER A 578 0.66 -13.94 28.22
N LEU A 579 1.82 -14.25 27.64
CA LEU A 579 2.18 -15.59 27.19
C LEU A 579 2.26 -16.60 28.34
N GLU A 580 2.67 -16.17 29.53
CA GLU A 580 2.74 -17.02 30.72
C GLU A 580 1.34 -17.48 31.16
N GLU A 581 0.36 -16.58 31.13
CA GLU A 581 -1.03 -16.93 31.42
C GLU A 581 -1.63 -17.83 30.33
N ARG A 582 -1.34 -17.56 29.05
CA ARG A 582 -1.73 -18.43 27.93
C ARG A 582 -1.22 -19.86 28.13
N ALA A 583 0.03 -20.02 28.54
CA ALA A 583 0.66 -21.32 28.71
C ALA A 583 -0.01 -22.20 29.79
N ILE A 584 -0.75 -21.61 30.73
CA ILE A 584 -1.52 -22.30 31.77
C ILE A 584 -3.04 -22.20 31.57
N GLY A 585 -3.50 -21.64 30.46
CA GLY A 585 -4.92 -21.50 30.13
C GLY A 585 -5.68 -20.48 31.01
N LYS A 586 -4.99 -19.50 31.59
CA LYS A 586 -5.60 -18.47 32.45
C LYS A 586 -6.02 -17.26 31.61
N VAL A 587 -7.27 -16.85 31.74
CA VAL A 587 -7.79 -15.57 31.21
C VAL A 587 -8.01 -14.59 32.37
N SER A 588 -7.67 -13.31 32.19
CA SER A 588 -7.63 -12.36 33.32
C SER A 588 -8.04 -10.93 32.98
N VAL A 589 -8.00 -10.53 31.71
CA VAL A 589 -8.30 -9.15 31.29
C VAL A 589 -9.44 -9.11 30.29
N LYS A 590 -10.20 -8.02 30.32
CA LYS A 590 -11.28 -7.78 29.36
C LYS A 590 -10.78 -6.89 28.23
N MET A 591 -11.05 -7.30 27.00
CA MET A 591 -10.84 -6.52 25.80
C MET A 591 -12.21 -6.11 25.22
N PRO A 592 -12.66 -4.86 25.48
CA PRO A 592 -13.90 -4.36 24.90
C PRO A 592 -13.85 -4.28 23.38
N VAL A 593 -14.94 -4.70 22.75
CA VAL A 593 -15.15 -4.62 21.30
C VAL A 593 -16.48 -3.92 21.04
N THR A 594 -16.45 -2.92 20.15
CA THR A 594 -17.65 -2.34 19.54
C THR A 594 -17.62 -2.61 18.05
N MET A 595 -18.61 -3.33 17.53
CA MET A 595 -18.73 -3.64 16.10
C MET A 595 -19.99 -2.97 15.56
N LYS A 596 -19.81 -2.05 14.62
CA LYS A 596 -20.87 -1.38 13.88
C LYS A 596 -21.01 -2.04 12.51
N ILE A 597 -22.23 -2.46 12.17
CA ILE A 597 -22.61 -3.01 10.88
C ILE A 597 -23.61 -2.06 10.23
N THR A 598 -23.37 -1.66 9.00
CA THR A 598 -24.25 -0.74 8.26
C THR A 598 -24.71 -1.37 6.95
N LEU A 599 -26.03 -1.31 6.71
CA LEU A 599 -26.66 -1.68 5.45
C LEU A 599 -27.32 -0.45 4.82
N GLU A 600 -26.97 -0.18 3.57
CA GLU A 600 -27.66 0.81 2.75
C GLU A 600 -28.69 0.12 1.86
N PRO A 601 -29.84 0.75 1.53
CA PRO A 601 -30.98 0.12 0.88
C PRO A 601 -30.66 -0.68 -0.39
N LYS A 602 -29.68 -0.21 -1.19
CA LYS A 602 -29.32 -0.80 -2.50
C LYS A 602 -27.84 -1.17 -2.61
N GLU A 603 -27.11 -1.24 -1.50
CA GLU A 603 -25.70 -1.66 -1.49
C GLU A 603 -25.57 -3.15 -1.18
N GLN A 604 -24.71 -3.84 -1.92
CA GLN A 604 -24.36 -5.26 -1.73
C GLN A 604 -23.16 -5.44 -0.81
N ILE A 605 -22.40 -4.38 -0.53
CA ILE A 605 -21.34 -4.46 0.48
C ILE A 605 -21.93 -4.24 1.87
N ILE A 606 -21.75 -5.22 2.75
CA ILE A 606 -22.04 -5.07 4.18
C ILE A 606 -20.84 -4.34 4.80
N LYS A 607 -21.04 -3.13 5.33
CA LYS A 607 -19.96 -2.32 5.89
C LYS A 607 -19.76 -2.64 7.37
N PHE A 608 -18.52 -2.91 7.76
CA PHE A 608 -18.11 -3.15 9.15
C PHE A 608 -17.13 -2.08 9.61
N ASN A 609 -17.37 -1.58 10.83
CA ASN A 609 -16.41 -0.79 11.60
C ASN A 609 -16.23 -1.47 12.96
N VAL A 610 -15.00 -1.91 13.26
CA VAL A 610 -14.67 -2.62 14.49
C VAL A 610 -13.69 -1.79 15.31
N ASN A 611 -14.14 -1.39 16.50
CA ASN A 611 -13.34 -0.69 17.49
C ASN A 611 -12.94 -1.67 18.61
N ILE A 612 -11.64 -1.77 18.88
CA ILE A 612 -11.07 -2.64 19.91
C ILE A 612 -10.25 -1.80 20.88
N LYS A 613 -10.49 -1.99 22.18
CA LYS A 613 -9.71 -1.35 23.25
C LYS A 613 -8.76 -2.36 23.87
N ASN A 614 -7.54 -2.42 23.34
CA ASN A 614 -6.49 -3.24 23.95
C ASN A 614 -5.77 -2.41 25.03
N ASN A 615 -6.16 -2.55 26.30
CA ASN A 615 -5.58 -1.75 27.38
C ASN A 615 -4.51 -2.50 28.19
N GLN A 616 -4.51 -3.84 28.13
CA GLN A 616 -3.75 -4.66 29.09
C GLN A 616 -3.15 -5.94 28.47
N ALA A 617 -3.67 -6.46 27.36
CA ALA A 617 -3.19 -7.72 26.81
C ALA A 617 -1.93 -7.51 25.97
N LEU A 618 -0.95 -8.39 26.18
CA LEU A 618 0.37 -8.35 25.57
C LEU A 618 0.60 -9.61 24.74
N SER A 619 1.45 -9.50 23.71
CA SER A 619 1.93 -10.63 22.93
C SER A 619 0.79 -11.50 22.39
N HIS A 620 -0.11 -10.89 21.62
CA HIS A 620 -1.28 -11.55 21.06
C HIS A 620 -1.61 -11.10 19.64
N ARG A 621 -2.50 -11.83 18.98
CA ARG A 621 -3.03 -11.51 17.66
C ARG A 621 -4.54 -11.62 17.67
N VAL A 622 -5.20 -10.62 17.08
CA VAL A 622 -6.65 -10.55 16.96
C VAL A 622 -7.06 -10.59 15.49
N ARG A 623 -8.04 -11.43 15.18
CA ARG A 623 -8.57 -11.64 13.82
C ARG A 623 -10.09 -11.57 13.80
N VAL A 624 -10.65 -11.30 12.63
CA VAL A 624 -12.09 -11.47 12.36
C VAL A 624 -12.31 -12.57 11.33
N LEU A 625 -13.25 -13.47 11.63
CA LEU A 625 -13.50 -14.70 10.87
C LEU A 625 -14.85 -14.64 10.15
N PHE A 626 -14.84 -15.05 8.88
CA PHE A 626 -16.03 -15.24 8.04
C PHE A 626 -16.00 -16.64 7.43
N ASN A 627 -16.91 -17.51 7.90
CA ASN A 627 -17.06 -18.85 7.35
C ASN A 627 -17.85 -18.76 6.04
N THR A 628 -17.18 -19.06 4.93
CA THR A 628 -17.76 -18.97 3.58
C THR A 628 -18.53 -20.21 3.17
N GLU A 629 -18.34 -21.32 3.90
CA GLU A 629 -18.76 -22.67 3.52
C GLU A 629 -18.29 -23.05 2.10
N ILE A 630 -17.15 -22.48 1.67
CA ILE A 630 -16.48 -22.77 0.39
C ILE A 630 -15.11 -23.33 0.72
N ALA A 631 -15.01 -24.66 0.69
CA ALA A 631 -13.72 -25.34 0.79
C ALA A 631 -12.99 -25.22 -0.55
N SER A 632 -11.91 -24.45 -0.60
CA SER A 632 -11.09 -24.27 -1.81
C SER A 632 -9.62 -24.58 -1.54
N LYS A 633 -8.94 -25.15 -2.54
CA LYS A 633 -7.49 -25.32 -2.54
C LYS A 633 -6.75 -23.99 -2.70
N PHE A 634 -7.42 -22.95 -3.17
CA PHE A 634 -6.84 -21.65 -3.46
C PHE A 634 -7.70 -20.52 -2.88
N SER A 635 -7.03 -19.56 -2.27
CA SER A 635 -7.56 -18.21 -2.09
C SER A 635 -7.26 -17.36 -3.31
N ILE A 636 -8.12 -16.39 -3.60
CA ILE A 636 -7.88 -15.37 -4.63
C ILE A 636 -7.79 -14.03 -3.91
N ALA A 637 -6.64 -13.37 -4.00
CA ALA A 637 -6.43 -12.03 -3.46
C ALA A 637 -5.97 -11.10 -4.57
N ASP A 638 -6.06 -9.80 -4.36
CA ASP A 638 -5.42 -8.85 -5.26
C ASP A 638 -3.93 -8.65 -4.95
N GLN A 639 -3.20 -8.31 -6.00
CA GLN A 639 -1.81 -7.89 -6.00
C GLN A 639 -1.69 -6.58 -6.80
N GLN A 640 -0.49 -6.06 -7.00
CA GLN A 640 -0.32 -4.85 -7.80
C GLN A 640 -0.88 -5.05 -9.22
N PHE A 641 -1.91 -4.31 -9.60
CA PHE A 641 -2.51 -4.37 -10.95
C PHE A 641 -3.10 -5.73 -11.38
N GLY A 642 -3.72 -6.47 -10.46
CA GLY A 642 -4.46 -7.68 -10.81
C GLY A 642 -4.74 -8.58 -9.64
N ILE A 643 -4.96 -9.87 -9.91
CA ILE A 643 -5.21 -10.88 -8.89
C ILE A 643 -4.12 -11.95 -8.85
N ILE A 644 -4.02 -12.64 -7.72
CA ILE A 644 -3.12 -13.78 -7.51
C ILE A 644 -3.89 -14.90 -6.81
N GLN A 645 -3.64 -16.14 -7.25
CA GLN A 645 -4.16 -17.33 -6.59
C GLN A 645 -3.09 -17.92 -5.69
N ARG A 646 -3.39 -18.09 -4.40
CA ARG A 646 -2.47 -18.69 -3.43
C ARG A 646 -3.04 -19.97 -2.84
N PRO A 647 -2.25 -21.04 -2.74
CA PRO A 647 -2.71 -22.28 -2.14
C PRO A 647 -3.07 -22.06 -0.67
N THR A 648 -4.16 -22.66 -0.21
CA THR A 648 -4.58 -22.58 1.21
C THR A 648 -3.68 -23.43 2.12
N VAL A 649 -2.92 -24.37 1.54
CA VAL A 649 -1.87 -25.16 2.18
C VAL A 649 -0.67 -25.33 1.25
N LEU A 650 0.55 -25.10 1.77
CA LEU A 650 1.80 -25.32 1.04
C LEU A 650 2.26 -26.78 1.15
N GLU A 651 1.52 -27.72 0.57
CA GLU A 651 1.77 -29.17 0.73
C GLU A 651 3.22 -29.57 0.35
N LYS A 652 3.70 -29.10 -0.81
CA LYS A 652 5.06 -29.38 -1.30
C LYS A 652 6.12 -28.84 -0.34
N ASP A 653 6.04 -27.55 0.00
CA ASP A 653 7.05 -26.90 0.85
C ASP A 653 7.03 -27.47 2.27
N LEU A 654 5.85 -27.74 2.83
CA LEU A 654 5.72 -28.38 4.14
C LEU A 654 6.29 -29.80 4.16
N ALA A 655 6.15 -30.57 3.08
CA ALA A 655 6.75 -31.89 2.98
C ALA A 655 8.29 -31.81 2.93
N LEU A 656 8.85 -30.85 2.18
CA LEU A 656 10.28 -30.59 2.14
C LEU A 656 10.80 -30.13 3.51
N TRP A 657 10.11 -29.18 4.14
CA TRP A 657 10.45 -28.69 5.48
C TRP A 657 10.38 -29.80 6.53
N LYS A 658 9.38 -30.69 6.51
CA LYS A 658 9.30 -31.83 7.44
C LYS A 658 10.46 -32.82 7.25
N ARG A 659 10.93 -33.00 6.03
CA ARG A 659 12.04 -33.90 5.70
C ARG A 659 13.38 -33.36 6.19
N ASP A 660 13.57 -32.05 6.11
CA ASP A 660 14.80 -31.38 6.49
C ASP A 660 14.49 -29.97 7.01
N ASN A 661 14.04 -29.88 8.27
CA ASN A 661 13.68 -28.58 8.85
C ASN A 661 14.92 -27.76 9.26
N TYR A 662 16.10 -28.37 9.31
CA TYR A 662 17.35 -27.72 9.73
C TYR A 662 17.94 -26.84 8.63
N SER A 663 17.72 -27.18 7.36
CA SER A 663 18.14 -26.33 6.23
C SER A 663 17.21 -25.15 5.95
N TRP A 664 16.05 -25.08 6.61
CA TRP A 664 15.09 -24.00 6.43
C TRP A 664 15.26 -22.90 7.46
N GLN A 665 15.26 -21.64 7.00
CA GLN A 665 15.28 -20.47 7.89
C GLN A 665 13.91 -20.17 8.50
N GLU A 666 12.82 -20.42 7.77
CA GLU A 666 11.46 -20.27 8.27
C GLU A 666 10.59 -21.46 7.87
N LYS A 667 9.58 -21.76 8.71
CA LYS A 667 8.56 -22.74 8.38
C LYS A 667 7.66 -22.20 7.26
N PRO A 668 7.33 -22.99 6.23
CA PRO A 668 6.29 -22.62 5.27
C PRO A 668 4.94 -22.40 5.97
N ILE A 669 4.35 -21.22 5.78
CA ILE A 669 3.05 -20.84 6.35
C ILE A 669 2.17 -20.15 5.30
N THR A 670 0.85 -20.17 5.50
CA THR A 670 -0.17 -19.59 4.60
C THR A 670 -0.84 -18.36 5.21
N ILE A 671 -0.05 -17.52 5.89
CA ILE A 671 -0.43 -16.14 6.21
C ILE A 671 0.02 -15.30 5.02
N GLU A 672 -0.91 -14.62 4.35
CA GLU A 672 -0.66 -14.04 3.03
C GLU A 672 -0.99 -12.54 2.98
N PRO A 673 -0.28 -11.75 2.15
CA PRO A 673 -0.59 -10.35 1.93
C PRO A 673 -1.72 -10.17 0.90
N MET A 674 -2.35 -9.01 0.89
CA MET A 674 -3.29 -8.57 -0.16
C MET A 674 -3.19 -7.05 -0.36
N GLN A 675 -3.81 -6.48 -1.38
CA GLN A 675 -3.81 -5.02 -1.60
C GLN A 675 -5.11 -4.36 -1.14
N SER A 676 -6.25 -5.00 -1.40
CA SER A 676 -7.56 -4.51 -1.00
C SER A 676 -8.54 -5.63 -0.68
N PHE A 677 -8.40 -6.83 -1.24
CA PHE A 677 -9.35 -7.91 -0.98
C PHE A 677 -8.77 -9.32 -1.02
N VAL A 678 -9.51 -10.23 -0.38
CA VAL A 678 -9.36 -11.68 -0.51
C VAL A 678 -10.74 -12.31 -0.68
N THR A 679 -10.84 -13.37 -1.48
CA THR A 679 -12.07 -14.15 -1.67
C THR A 679 -11.82 -15.66 -1.71
N LEU A 680 -12.82 -16.41 -1.28
CA LEU A 680 -13.02 -17.82 -1.59
C LEU A 680 -14.23 -17.94 -2.52
N GLU A 681 -14.10 -18.72 -3.59
CA GLU A 681 -15.15 -18.97 -4.57
C GLU A 681 -15.20 -20.44 -5.02
N ASP A 682 -16.37 -20.89 -5.46
CA ASP A 682 -16.62 -22.24 -6.00
C ASP A 682 -16.95 -22.23 -7.51
N GLY A 683 -16.77 -21.09 -8.18
CA GLY A 683 -17.10 -20.88 -9.60
C GLY A 683 -18.57 -20.61 -9.88
N GLN A 684 -19.43 -20.59 -8.86
CA GLN A 684 -20.83 -20.17 -8.96
C GLN A 684 -21.18 -19.06 -7.97
N ARG A 685 -20.48 -19.01 -6.85
CA ARG A 685 -20.60 -17.96 -5.83
C ARG A 685 -19.25 -17.74 -5.17
N GLY A 686 -19.15 -16.64 -4.45
CA GLY A 686 -18.02 -16.39 -3.56
C GLY A 686 -18.31 -15.34 -2.51
N ILE A 687 -17.37 -15.24 -1.58
CA ILE A 687 -17.41 -14.24 -0.50
C ILE A 687 -16.05 -13.54 -0.49
N ALA A 688 -16.08 -12.22 -0.62
CA ALA A 688 -14.90 -11.37 -0.57
C ALA A 688 -14.89 -10.48 0.68
N LEU A 689 -13.74 -10.37 1.33
CA LEU A 689 -13.45 -9.36 2.33
C LEU A 689 -12.62 -8.26 1.69
N ILE A 690 -13.05 -7.00 1.87
CA ILE A 690 -12.42 -5.82 1.31
C ILE A 690 -11.97 -4.91 2.45
N THR A 691 -10.72 -4.45 2.47
CA THR A 691 -10.25 -3.53 3.52
C THR A 691 -9.18 -2.56 3.04
N GLY A 692 -9.20 -1.36 3.62
CA GLY A 692 -8.10 -0.39 3.55
C GLY A 692 -7.26 -0.34 4.83
N CYS A 693 -7.45 -1.30 5.73
CA CYS A 693 -6.72 -1.44 7.00
C CYS A 693 -5.55 -2.41 6.84
N VAL A 694 -5.38 -3.39 7.74
CA VAL A 694 -4.27 -4.34 7.68
C VAL A 694 -4.44 -5.30 6.49
N ARG A 695 -3.35 -5.50 5.76
CA ARG A 695 -3.26 -6.27 4.51
C ARG A 695 -2.74 -7.70 4.74
N GLU A 696 -3.29 -8.41 5.73
CA GLU A 696 -2.87 -9.77 6.08
C GLU A 696 -4.09 -10.67 6.31
N TYR A 697 -4.11 -11.83 5.65
CA TYR A 697 -5.17 -12.81 5.83
C TYR A 697 -4.62 -14.25 5.96
N GLN A 698 -5.48 -15.16 6.41
CA GLN A 698 -5.23 -16.58 6.41
C GLN A 698 -6.53 -17.34 6.11
N ILE A 699 -6.45 -18.44 5.37
CA ILE A 699 -7.57 -19.39 5.25
C ILE A 699 -7.46 -20.45 6.35
N VAL A 700 -8.52 -20.61 7.13
CA VAL A 700 -8.57 -21.46 8.32
C VAL A 700 -9.86 -22.31 8.35
N GLY A 701 -10.04 -23.07 9.43
CA GLY A 701 -11.14 -24.02 9.60
C GLY A 701 -10.73 -25.42 9.16
N ASP A 702 -11.39 -26.44 9.70
CA ASP A 702 -11.08 -27.86 9.43
C ASP A 702 -11.20 -28.20 7.94
N ASN A 703 -12.10 -27.50 7.23
CA ASN A 703 -12.33 -27.64 5.79
C ASN A 703 -11.65 -26.55 4.95
N LEU A 704 -10.88 -25.64 5.56
CA LEU A 704 -10.26 -24.48 4.89
C LEU A 704 -11.29 -23.61 4.15
N ASP A 705 -12.40 -23.33 4.82
CA ASP A 705 -13.57 -22.62 4.30
C ASP A 705 -13.79 -21.24 4.95
N THR A 706 -12.90 -20.83 5.85
CA THR A 706 -13.03 -19.61 6.64
C THR A 706 -11.93 -18.62 6.30
N ILE A 707 -12.32 -17.41 5.92
CA ILE A 707 -11.36 -16.30 5.75
C ILE A 707 -11.15 -15.66 7.12
N ALA A 708 -9.92 -15.67 7.61
CA ALA A 708 -9.50 -14.93 8.81
C ALA A 708 -8.69 -13.70 8.38
N LEU A 709 -9.26 -12.51 8.59
CA LEU A 709 -8.59 -11.23 8.39
C LEU A 709 -7.88 -10.82 9.69
N THR A 710 -6.57 -10.62 9.65
CA THR A 710 -5.83 -10.11 10.82
C THR A 710 -6.21 -8.65 11.04
N LEU A 711 -6.72 -8.33 12.24
CA LEU A 711 -6.97 -6.95 12.63
C LEU A 711 -5.70 -6.33 13.18
N PHE A 712 -5.08 -6.97 14.17
CA PHE A 712 -3.76 -6.57 14.64
C PHE A 712 -3.01 -7.70 15.34
N ARG A 713 -1.70 -7.51 15.50
CA ARG A 713 -0.88 -8.29 16.42
C ARG A 713 -0.04 -7.39 17.31
N SER A 714 0.39 -7.92 18.44
CA SER A 714 1.18 -7.21 19.44
C SER A 714 2.37 -8.04 19.90
N PHE A 715 3.49 -7.39 20.21
CA PHE A 715 4.75 -7.99 20.64
C PHE A 715 5.59 -6.97 21.40
N GLY A 716 6.65 -7.42 22.08
CA GLY A 716 7.42 -6.56 23.00
C GLY A 716 8.89 -6.31 22.65
N TYR A 717 9.42 -6.95 21.61
CA TYR A 717 10.83 -6.86 21.25
C TYR A 717 11.03 -6.81 19.74
N MET A 718 12.07 -6.11 19.31
CA MET A 718 12.45 -6.03 17.89
C MET A 718 12.85 -7.40 17.34
N GLY A 719 13.70 -8.14 18.05
CA GLY A 719 14.14 -9.48 17.65
C GLY A 719 13.97 -10.54 18.73
N ARG A 720 13.58 -11.76 18.34
CA ARG A 720 13.55 -12.97 19.17
C ARG A 720 14.18 -14.17 18.47
N GLU A 721 14.82 -15.00 19.30
CA GLU A 721 15.45 -16.26 18.91
C GLU A 721 14.48 -17.44 19.09
N ASN A 722 14.70 -18.52 18.34
CA ASN A 722 14.05 -19.81 18.52
C ASN A 722 12.51 -19.75 18.51
N LEU A 723 11.95 -18.92 17.63
CA LEU A 723 10.51 -18.88 17.36
C LEU A 723 10.04 -20.22 16.76
N LEU A 724 8.78 -20.59 16.97
CA LEU A 724 8.25 -21.84 16.42
C LEU A 724 8.25 -21.83 14.89
N TYR A 725 7.96 -20.67 14.28
CA TYR A 725 7.92 -20.51 12.83
C TYR A 725 9.26 -20.01 12.24
N ARG A 726 10.19 -19.55 13.07
CA ARG A 726 11.54 -19.12 12.67
C ARG A 726 12.56 -19.54 13.73
N PRO A 727 13.02 -20.81 13.69
CA PRO A 727 14.01 -21.30 14.65
C PRO A 727 15.38 -20.61 14.47
N GLY A 728 16.24 -20.70 15.48
CA GLY A 728 17.60 -20.15 15.44
C GLY A 728 17.68 -18.68 15.83
N ARG A 729 18.59 -17.91 15.18
CA ARG A 729 18.94 -16.53 15.57
C ARG A 729 17.77 -15.54 15.49
N ALA A 730 17.88 -14.40 16.16
CA ALA A 730 16.98 -13.27 15.94
C ALA A 730 17.21 -12.61 14.56
N SER A 731 16.17 -11.99 14.00
CA SER A 731 16.28 -11.20 12.75
C SER A 731 16.68 -9.76 13.03
N GLY A 732 16.13 -9.15 14.08
CA GLY A 732 16.59 -7.86 14.62
C GLY A 732 17.24 -8.00 15.99
N GLU A 733 17.41 -6.85 16.66
CA GLU A 733 18.12 -6.78 17.92
C GLU A 733 17.32 -7.32 19.11
N LYS A 734 17.89 -8.33 19.79
CA LYS A 734 17.24 -8.98 20.95
C LYS A 734 17.13 -8.10 22.19
N ILE A 735 17.97 -7.07 22.27
CA ILE A 735 18.05 -6.17 23.42
C ILE A 735 17.14 -4.94 23.27
N ILE A 736 16.60 -4.71 22.08
CA ILE A 736 15.73 -3.56 21.81
C ILE A 736 14.29 -3.96 22.12
N ALA A 737 13.80 -3.46 23.26
CA ALA A 737 12.38 -3.54 23.60
C ALA A 737 11.57 -2.58 22.71
N THR A 738 10.37 -3.00 22.35
CA THR A 738 9.41 -2.23 21.55
C THR A 738 8.04 -2.21 22.26
N PRO A 739 7.91 -1.62 23.46
CA PRO A 739 6.66 -1.58 24.21
C PRO A 739 5.49 -0.98 23.42
N ASP A 740 5.71 -0.04 22.50
CA ASP A 740 4.63 0.54 21.69
C ASP A 740 4.03 -0.47 20.71
N ALA A 741 4.81 -1.50 20.34
CA ALA A 741 4.32 -2.62 19.54
C ALA A 741 3.35 -3.54 20.30
N GLN A 742 3.16 -3.34 21.61
CA GLN A 742 2.09 -3.99 22.36
C GLN A 742 0.70 -3.39 22.01
N LEU A 743 0.66 -2.22 21.36
CA LEU A 743 -0.55 -1.55 20.91
C LEU A 743 -1.58 -1.40 22.04
N LEU A 744 -1.12 -0.95 23.20
CA LEU A 744 -1.96 -0.69 24.37
C LEU A 744 -2.79 0.59 24.18
N LYS A 745 -3.73 0.55 23.23
CA LYS A 745 -4.57 1.67 22.80
C LYS A 745 -5.87 1.20 22.16
N GLU A 746 -6.70 2.19 21.80
CA GLU A 746 -7.87 1.99 20.97
C GLU A 746 -7.48 1.88 19.48
N LEU A 747 -8.01 0.86 18.81
CA LEU A 747 -7.75 0.57 17.40
C LEU A 747 -9.07 0.47 16.64
N ASN A 748 -9.11 0.99 15.42
CA ASN A 748 -10.30 1.04 14.58
C ASN A 748 -10.05 0.43 13.20
N PHE A 749 -10.88 -0.53 12.82
CA PHE A 749 -10.75 -1.29 11.57
C PHE A 749 -12.01 -1.17 10.73
N ASP A 750 -11.86 -0.78 9.48
CA ASP A 750 -12.94 -0.65 8.51
C ASP A 750 -12.77 -1.69 7.39
N PHE A 751 -13.81 -2.48 7.13
CA PHE A 751 -13.81 -3.47 6.06
C PHE A 751 -15.22 -3.75 5.56
N GLY A 752 -15.32 -4.33 4.36
CA GLY A 752 -16.57 -4.73 3.72
C GLY A 752 -16.64 -6.23 3.51
N LEU A 753 -17.84 -6.81 3.62
CA LEU A 753 -18.14 -8.16 3.17
C LEU A 753 -18.98 -8.07 1.90
N TYR A 754 -18.52 -8.69 0.82
CA TYR A 754 -19.24 -8.77 -0.45
C TYR A 754 -19.54 -10.23 -0.78
N ILE A 755 -20.83 -10.59 -0.82
CA ILE A 755 -21.30 -11.92 -1.19
C ILE A 755 -21.87 -11.83 -2.60
N TYR A 756 -21.36 -12.65 -3.51
CA TYR A 756 -21.79 -12.69 -4.92
C TYR A 756 -22.23 -14.10 -5.32
N ASN A 757 -23.29 -14.17 -6.13
CA ASN A 757 -23.91 -15.42 -6.60
C ASN A 757 -23.68 -15.65 -8.11
N ASN A 758 -22.48 -15.33 -8.56
CA ASN A 758 -22.04 -15.50 -9.94
C ASN A 758 -20.54 -15.87 -9.97
N LYS A 759 -19.97 -16.00 -11.19
CA LYS A 759 -18.53 -16.24 -11.35
C LYS A 759 -17.73 -15.02 -10.93
N PHE A 760 -16.49 -15.22 -10.48
CA PHE A 760 -15.58 -14.14 -10.08
C PHE A 760 -15.50 -12.97 -11.10
N ASP A 761 -15.40 -13.27 -12.40
CA ASP A 761 -15.27 -12.25 -13.45
C ASP A 761 -16.57 -11.43 -13.63
N GLU A 762 -17.74 -12.06 -13.43
CA GLU A 762 -19.04 -11.39 -13.48
C GLU A 762 -19.28 -10.55 -12.21
N ALA A 763 -18.75 -10.97 -11.06
CA ALA A 763 -18.80 -10.25 -9.79
C ALA A 763 -18.00 -8.94 -9.80
N ASN A 764 -17.01 -8.84 -10.69
CA ASN A 764 -16.13 -7.68 -10.85
C ASN A 764 -15.55 -7.19 -9.50
N VAL A 765 -15.05 -8.12 -8.69
CA VAL A 765 -14.61 -7.88 -7.30
C VAL A 765 -13.58 -6.74 -7.21
N ALA A 766 -12.69 -6.63 -8.21
CA ALA A 766 -11.67 -5.58 -8.26
C ALA A 766 -12.28 -4.16 -8.33
N ASN A 767 -13.28 -3.93 -9.17
CA ASN A 767 -13.95 -2.62 -9.24
C ASN A 767 -14.83 -2.37 -8.00
N THR A 768 -15.47 -3.42 -7.46
CA THR A 768 -16.21 -3.34 -6.20
C THR A 768 -15.30 -2.91 -5.04
N ALA A 769 -14.10 -3.49 -4.93
CA ALA A 769 -13.09 -3.11 -3.94
C ALA A 769 -12.57 -1.69 -4.17
N LYS A 770 -12.28 -1.31 -5.43
CA LYS A 770 -11.85 0.04 -5.78
C LYS A 770 -12.91 1.08 -5.40
N ARG A 771 -14.19 0.82 -5.68
CA ARG A 771 -15.32 1.71 -5.31
C ARG A 771 -15.41 1.88 -3.80
N PHE A 772 -15.31 0.78 -3.04
CA PHE A 772 -15.33 0.81 -1.58
C PHE A 772 -14.19 1.66 -0.99
N LEU A 773 -13.00 1.60 -1.60
CA LEU A 773 -11.82 2.37 -1.18
C LEU A 773 -11.73 3.78 -1.79
N THR A 774 -12.75 4.21 -2.54
CA THR A 774 -12.84 5.54 -3.15
C THR A 774 -14.05 6.29 -2.57
N PRO A 775 -13.90 6.92 -1.38
CA PRO A 775 -14.99 7.63 -0.73
C PRO A 775 -15.32 8.95 -1.44
N ILE A 776 -16.62 9.27 -1.53
CA ILE A 776 -17.08 10.60 -1.92
C ILE A 776 -16.55 11.65 -0.91
N GLN A 777 -16.16 12.81 -1.43
CA GLN A 777 -15.77 13.95 -0.60
C GLN A 777 -16.88 15.00 -0.60
N ILE A 778 -17.08 15.69 0.53
CA ILE A 778 -18.05 16.77 0.65
C ILE A 778 -17.33 17.99 1.20
N TYR A 779 -17.54 19.14 0.57
CA TYR A 779 -17.07 20.43 1.05
C TYR A 779 -18.24 21.32 1.39
N GLU A 780 -18.25 21.83 2.62
CA GLU A 780 -19.21 22.82 3.08
C GLU A 780 -18.67 24.23 2.86
N TYR A 781 -19.46 25.09 2.23
CA TYR A 781 -19.17 26.50 2.14
C TYR A 781 -20.29 27.34 2.76
N ALA A 782 -19.91 28.15 3.76
CA ALA A 782 -20.72 29.20 4.33
C ALA A 782 -19.83 30.36 4.82
N ASP A 783 -20.22 31.60 4.54
CA ASP A 783 -19.40 32.78 4.83
C ASP A 783 -19.06 32.93 6.33
N PHE A 784 -19.96 32.51 7.23
CA PHE A 784 -19.75 32.62 8.69
C PHE A 784 -18.67 31.66 9.24
N LEU A 785 -18.27 30.64 8.47
CA LEU A 785 -17.21 29.70 8.84
C LEU A 785 -15.80 30.23 8.52
N ASN A 786 -15.69 31.27 7.68
CA ASN A 786 -14.43 31.93 7.40
C ASN A 786 -13.86 32.56 8.69
N GLY A 787 -12.67 32.16 9.10
CA GLY A 787 -12.09 32.55 10.38
C GLY A 787 -10.91 31.67 10.77
N ARG A 788 -10.88 31.20 12.03
CA ARG A 788 -9.85 30.25 12.49
C ARG A 788 -10.08 28.81 12.04
N LEU A 789 -11.31 28.45 11.66
CA LEU A 789 -11.63 27.11 11.16
C LEU A 789 -11.27 26.95 9.69
N ILE A 790 -11.77 27.87 8.86
CA ILE A 790 -11.48 27.93 7.43
C ILE A 790 -10.79 29.26 7.20
N PHE A 791 -9.53 29.25 6.76
CA PHE A 791 -8.79 30.49 6.56
C PHE A 791 -9.54 31.44 5.63
N ALA A 792 -9.55 32.74 5.94
CA ALA A 792 -10.21 33.71 5.07
C ALA A 792 -9.56 33.70 3.68
N PHE A 793 -10.40 33.74 2.64
CA PHE A 793 -9.99 33.66 1.24
C PHE A 793 -10.73 34.73 0.45
N ASN A 794 -10.14 35.21 -0.63
CA ASN A 794 -10.77 36.25 -1.45
C ASN A 794 -12.04 35.72 -2.10
N ASP A 795 -13.00 36.62 -2.35
CA ASP A 795 -14.17 36.28 -3.16
C ASP A 795 -13.71 35.93 -4.59
N GLU A 796 -14.12 34.75 -5.06
CA GLU A 796 -13.82 34.27 -6.40
C GLU A 796 -14.95 34.59 -7.39
N LYS A 797 -14.62 34.67 -8.68
CA LYS A 797 -15.67 34.83 -9.71
C LYS A 797 -16.43 33.53 -9.86
N GLN A 798 -17.75 33.59 -9.72
CA GLN A 798 -18.63 32.45 -9.87
C GLN A 798 -18.88 32.15 -11.36
N ILE A 799 -18.09 31.24 -11.93
CA ILE A 799 -18.06 30.92 -13.36
C ILE A 799 -18.42 29.46 -13.67
N TYR A 800 -18.34 28.56 -12.70
CA TYR A 800 -18.63 27.14 -12.89
C TYR A 800 -20.12 26.84 -12.75
N GLU A 801 -20.58 25.83 -13.48
CA GLU A 801 -21.94 25.31 -13.35
C GLU A 801 -22.09 24.49 -12.06
N ASN A 802 -23.34 24.31 -11.61
CA ASN A 802 -23.68 23.58 -10.39
C ASN A 802 -23.27 22.09 -10.45
N GLU A 803 -23.22 21.52 -11.64
CA GLU A 803 -22.73 20.17 -11.88
C GLU A 803 -21.67 20.16 -12.97
N TYR A 804 -20.68 19.28 -12.80
CA TYR A 804 -19.67 19.03 -13.81
C TYR A 804 -19.22 17.58 -13.73
N SER A 805 -18.83 17.03 -14.89
CA SER A 805 -18.14 15.76 -14.99
C SER A 805 -16.99 15.95 -15.97
N LEU A 806 -15.82 15.42 -15.62
CA LEU A 806 -14.66 15.42 -16.48
C LEU A 806 -14.69 14.24 -17.46
N MET A 807 -14.95 13.05 -16.91
CA MET A 807 -14.92 11.81 -17.68
C MET A 807 -15.76 10.72 -17.04
N ASN A 808 -16.07 9.69 -17.82
CA ASN A 808 -16.62 8.44 -17.34
C ASN A 808 -15.95 7.25 -18.01
N VAL A 809 -16.08 6.11 -17.37
CA VAL A 809 -15.74 4.82 -17.93
C VAL A 809 -17.06 4.10 -18.24
N ASN A 810 -17.26 3.71 -19.50
CA ASN A 810 -18.48 3.03 -19.93
C ASN A 810 -18.19 1.63 -20.47
N ASN A 811 -19.08 0.68 -20.15
CA ASN A 811 -19.06 -0.69 -20.67
C ASN A 811 -17.69 -1.34 -20.55
N SER A 812 -17.02 -1.14 -19.42
CA SER A 812 -15.70 -1.71 -19.17
C SER A 812 -15.72 -2.74 -18.07
N ASN A 813 -14.79 -3.67 -18.16
CA ASN A 813 -14.46 -4.63 -17.13
C ASN A 813 -12.99 -4.50 -16.65
N PHE A 814 -12.28 -3.44 -17.06
CA PHE A 814 -10.99 -3.06 -16.45
C PHE A 814 -11.21 -2.26 -15.16
N THR A 815 -10.16 -2.16 -14.34
CA THR A 815 -10.14 -1.33 -13.13
C THR A 815 -9.25 -0.12 -13.34
N VAL A 816 -9.70 1.07 -12.93
CA VAL A 816 -8.88 2.28 -12.96
C VAL A 816 -7.98 2.33 -11.71
N SER A 817 -6.67 2.42 -11.91
CA SER A 817 -5.68 2.55 -10.84
C SER A 817 -5.49 4.00 -10.41
N ALA A 818 -5.24 4.89 -11.38
CA ALA A 818 -4.93 6.30 -11.12
C ALA A 818 -5.50 7.21 -12.21
N ILE A 819 -5.88 8.43 -11.81
CA ILE A 819 -6.22 9.55 -12.68
C ILE A 819 -5.46 10.78 -12.17
N LYS A 820 -4.53 11.30 -12.97
CA LYS A 820 -3.67 12.43 -12.60
C LYS A 820 -3.36 13.33 -13.81
N LYS A 821 -2.80 14.53 -13.58
CA LYS A 821 -2.13 15.30 -14.65
C LYS A 821 -0.79 14.64 -15.00
N GLU A 822 -0.41 14.63 -16.27
CA GLU A 822 0.92 14.24 -16.75
C GLU A 822 2.02 15.03 -16.02
N GLU A 823 3.10 14.36 -15.59
CA GLU A 823 4.17 14.96 -14.78
C GLU A 823 4.95 16.02 -15.56
N LYS A 824 5.23 15.77 -16.85
CA LYS A 824 6.03 16.65 -17.72
C LYS A 824 5.25 17.26 -18.90
N GLY A 825 3.93 17.14 -18.89
CA GLY A 825 3.07 17.66 -19.95
C GLY A 825 1.70 18.07 -19.42
N ASP A 826 0.77 18.38 -20.33
CA ASP A 826 -0.55 18.94 -20.01
C ASP A 826 -1.68 17.94 -20.15
N GLY A 827 -1.37 16.69 -20.52
CA GLY A 827 -2.36 15.64 -20.65
C GLY A 827 -2.90 15.12 -19.33
N ILE A 828 -3.97 14.35 -19.41
CA ILE A 828 -4.52 13.56 -18.31
C ILE A 828 -4.01 12.13 -18.46
N VAL A 829 -3.38 11.62 -17.40
CA VAL A 829 -2.93 10.23 -17.30
C VAL A 829 -4.04 9.41 -16.65
N VAL A 830 -4.47 8.36 -17.32
CA VAL A 830 -5.38 7.34 -16.78
C VAL A 830 -4.65 6.01 -16.84
N ARG A 831 -4.41 5.39 -15.69
CA ARG A 831 -3.83 4.05 -15.62
C ARG A 831 -4.90 3.03 -15.29
N ILE A 832 -4.94 1.96 -16.06
CA ILE A 832 -5.96 0.90 -15.95
C ILE A 832 -5.30 -0.47 -15.92
N PHE A 833 -5.98 -1.46 -15.34
CA PHE A 833 -5.50 -2.82 -15.31
C PHE A 833 -6.62 -3.85 -15.40
N ASN A 834 -6.26 -5.08 -15.78
CA ASN A 834 -7.18 -6.21 -15.76
C ASN A 834 -7.21 -6.90 -14.38
N GLY A 835 -8.30 -6.69 -13.65
CA GLY A 835 -8.59 -7.35 -12.37
C GLY A 835 -9.35 -8.68 -12.48
N MET A 836 -9.61 -9.15 -13.69
CA MET A 836 -10.32 -10.40 -13.96
C MET A 836 -9.40 -11.63 -13.87
N LYS A 837 -10.00 -12.76 -13.53
CA LYS A 837 -9.35 -14.07 -13.40
C LYS A 837 -9.13 -14.73 -14.75
N ASN A 838 -10.16 -14.82 -15.60
CA ASN A 838 -10.07 -15.55 -16.87
C ASN A 838 -10.34 -14.70 -18.10
N GLU A 839 -11.05 -13.58 -17.96
CA GLU A 839 -11.44 -12.73 -19.08
C GLU A 839 -10.43 -11.62 -19.37
N ASP A 840 -10.35 -11.24 -20.64
CA ASP A 840 -9.68 -10.01 -21.06
C ASP A 840 -10.52 -8.80 -20.64
N ALA A 841 -9.84 -7.76 -20.16
CA ALA A 841 -10.49 -6.50 -19.87
C ALA A 841 -10.50 -5.56 -21.09
N LYS A 842 -11.65 -4.96 -21.37
CA LYS A 842 -11.95 -4.08 -22.51
C LYS A 842 -12.84 -2.93 -22.05
N GLY A 843 -12.93 -1.88 -22.85
CA GLY A 843 -13.84 -0.78 -22.59
C GLY A 843 -13.42 0.50 -23.31
N SER A 844 -13.95 1.62 -22.86
CA SER A 844 -13.60 2.94 -23.39
C SER A 844 -13.65 4.00 -22.31
N LEU A 845 -12.84 5.05 -22.50
CA LEU A 845 -12.87 6.26 -21.68
C LEU A 845 -13.67 7.32 -22.44
N ASN A 846 -14.70 7.91 -21.85
CA ASN A 846 -15.41 9.04 -22.45
C ASN A 846 -15.08 10.31 -21.68
N ILE A 847 -14.57 11.29 -22.40
CA ILE A 847 -14.16 12.59 -21.87
C ILE A 847 -15.21 13.61 -22.27
N ASN A 848 -15.64 14.46 -21.35
CA ASN A 848 -16.71 15.42 -21.65
C ASN A 848 -16.26 16.55 -22.59
N LYS A 849 -14.95 16.75 -22.72
CA LYS A 849 -14.31 17.64 -23.70
C LYS A 849 -13.83 16.84 -24.93
N ASN A 850 -13.63 17.54 -26.05
CA ASN A 850 -13.05 16.92 -27.24
C ASN A 850 -11.62 16.47 -26.92
N VAL A 851 -11.31 15.24 -27.31
CA VAL A 851 -9.97 14.65 -27.21
C VAL A 851 -9.29 14.85 -28.56
N ASN A 852 -8.13 15.49 -28.55
CA ASN A 852 -7.36 15.68 -29.77
C ASN A 852 -6.61 14.39 -30.09
N ASP A 853 -5.88 13.89 -29.11
CA ASP A 853 -5.06 12.68 -29.21
C ASP A 853 -5.06 11.90 -27.90
N ALA A 854 -4.88 10.59 -28.00
CA ALA A 854 -4.61 9.74 -26.86
C ALA A 854 -3.51 8.73 -27.21
N TYR A 855 -2.68 8.38 -26.24
CA TYR A 855 -1.52 7.52 -26.44
C TYR A 855 -1.45 6.45 -25.35
N SER A 856 -1.10 5.23 -25.73
CA SER A 856 -0.61 4.23 -24.79
C SER A 856 0.83 4.61 -24.41
N ALA A 857 1.08 4.79 -23.13
CA ALA A 857 2.40 5.16 -22.61
C ALA A 857 3.01 4.03 -21.79
N MET A 858 4.32 4.13 -21.59
CA MET A 858 5.07 3.38 -20.59
C MET A 858 4.64 3.79 -19.17
N LEU A 859 5.14 3.12 -18.14
CA LEU A 859 4.71 3.43 -16.76
C LEU A 859 5.24 4.79 -16.29
N ASP A 860 6.34 5.26 -16.88
CA ASP A 860 6.95 6.58 -16.71
C ASP A 860 6.35 7.68 -17.60
N GLU A 861 5.17 7.44 -18.18
CA GLU A 861 4.43 8.40 -19.00
C GLU A 861 5.12 8.74 -20.34
N ILE A 862 6.14 7.99 -20.77
CA ILE A 862 6.77 8.16 -22.08
C ILE A 862 5.95 7.43 -23.16
N TYR A 863 5.67 8.12 -24.28
CA TYR A 863 4.96 7.59 -25.45
C TYR A 863 5.51 8.18 -26.76
N ASN A 864 5.09 7.60 -27.89
CA ASN A 864 5.47 8.07 -29.22
C ASN A 864 4.29 7.98 -30.19
N ASN A 865 4.45 8.49 -31.42
CA ASN A 865 3.36 8.52 -32.41
C ASN A 865 2.84 7.13 -32.81
N THR A 866 3.63 6.07 -32.67
CA THR A 866 3.20 4.70 -33.01
C THR A 866 2.31 4.08 -31.94
N SER A 867 2.28 4.64 -30.72
CA SER A 867 1.43 4.17 -29.63
C SER A 867 0.10 4.92 -29.51
N LYS A 868 -0.28 5.67 -30.56
CA LYS A 868 -1.55 6.42 -30.62
C LYS A 868 -2.75 5.48 -30.56
N LEU A 869 -3.70 5.80 -29.69
CA LEU A 869 -4.98 5.09 -29.53
C LEU A 869 -6.04 5.68 -30.46
N LYS A 870 -7.08 4.90 -30.72
CA LYS A 870 -8.22 5.36 -31.51
C LYS A 870 -9.09 6.31 -30.70
N VAL A 871 -9.32 7.49 -31.26
CA VAL A 871 -10.13 8.56 -30.66
C VAL A 871 -11.31 8.88 -31.57
N ASN A 872 -12.52 8.83 -31.01
CA ASN A 872 -13.76 9.21 -31.70
C ASN A 872 -14.37 10.44 -30.99
N THR A 873 -13.87 11.64 -31.32
CA THR A 873 -14.25 12.95 -30.76
C THR A 873 -14.08 13.08 -29.23
N LYS A 874 -14.84 12.32 -28.44
CA LYS A 874 -14.87 12.30 -26.97
C LYS A 874 -14.52 10.95 -26.37
N THR A 875 -14.43 9.91 -27.18
CA THR A 875 -14.20 8.53 -26.71
C THR A 875 -12.81 8.06 -27.08
N VAL A 876 -12.06 7.54 -26.11
CA VAL A 876 -10.78 6.85 -26.30
C VAL A 876 -11.03 5.35 -26.18
N GLU A 877 -10.76 4.62 -27.26
CA GLU A 877 -10.83 3.16 -27.26
C GLU A 877 -9.60 2.57 -26.56
N VAL A 878 -9.86 1.70 -25.59
CA VAL A 878 -8.83 1.03 -24.80
C VAL A 878 -8.47 -0.30 -25.44
N ASN A 879 -7.19 -0.66 -25.41
CA ASN A 879 -6.73 -1.96 -25.91
C ASN A 879 -7.26 -3.10 -25.02
N SER A 880 -7.51 -4.28 -25.61
CA SER A 880 -7.78 -5.48 -24.80
C SER A 880 -6.61 -5.76 -23.86
N LEU A 881 -6.89 -5.84 -22.57
CA LEU A 881 -5.91 -6.14 -21.53
C LEU A 881 -6.04 -7.60 -21.12
N SER A 882 -5.01 -8.40 -21.39
CA SER A 882 -4.93 -9.75 -20.87
C SER A 882 -4.86 -9.77 -19.34
N HIS A 883 -5.00 -10.96 -18.74
CA HIS A 883 -4.90 -11.15 -17.29
C HIS A 883 -3.75 -10.36 -16.67
N CYS A 884 -4.02 -9.63 -15.58
CA CYS A 884 -3.01 -8.87 -14.83
C CYS A 884 -2.27 -7.77 -15.60
N LYS A 885 -2.67 -7.45 -16.84
CA LYS A 885 -2.01 -6.42 -17.65
C LYS A 885 -2.38 -5.03 -17.17
N VAL A 886 -1.38 -4.14 -17.03
CA VAL A 886 -1.56 -2.71 -16.80
C VAL A 886 -1.28 -1.90 -18.08
N GLN A 887 -2.04 -0.83 -18.29
CA GLN A 887 -1.84 0.12 -19.37
C GLN A 887 -1.92 1.56 -18.84
N THR A 888 -0.96 2.39 -19.23
CA THR A 888 -1.00 3.84 -19.03
C THR A 888 -1.55 4.51 -20.28
N ILE A 889 -2.50 5.43 -20.12
CA ILE A 889 -3.08 6.19 -21.22
C ILE A 889 -2.87 7.67 -20.93
N VAL A 890 -2.31 8.40 -21.90
CA VAL A 890 -2.18 9.86 -21.85
C VAL A 890 -3.16 10.49 -22.83
N ILE A 891 -4.06 11.33 -22.34
CA ILE A 891 -5.14 11.98 -23.09
C ILE A 891 -4.84 13.47 -23.24
N LYS A 892 -4.85 14.00 -24.47
CA LYS A 892 -4.54 15.39 -24.81
C LYS A 892 -5.69 16.16 -25.43
#